data_AF-A0A951Z5K8-F1
#
_entry.id   AF-A0A951Z5K8-F1
#
_cell.length_a   1.000
_cell.length_b   1.000
_cell.length_c   1.000
_cell.angle_alpha   90.00
_cell.angle_beta   90.00
_cell.angle_gamma   90.00
#
_symmetry.space_group_name_H-M   'P 1'
#
loop_
_entity.id
_entity.type
_entity.pdbx_description
1 polymer ?
#
loop_
_entity_poly.entity_id
_entity_poly.type
_entity_poly.pdbx_seq_one_letter_code
_entity_poly.pdbx_strand_id
1 'polypeptide(L)'
;MTRRRGFTLIELLTVMAITAVLLGIILVPLIQSFNLTRTAQAYANAQATARNVAARLVREIQNGSTVRDDGPNSGAVAVVLPGQNGALEEILLPFAKIDIVQPAKGDPSAVRDGAFVNPETGKADPTLPVPKGQPNLPATPGLSILRYWTGLKNPLAPNGDGTFSPGRYQNPYDGLLMARSGEADNLYVLWRAEVPVYRRNPSSGLVEPNTELFEFDAAGQPILDDPFFFVLRQSETGTPAGAAKAARIQAWQRFGSVVTELNRFDCIQPIYDKATRQVAYDGNVPRIVPLVQFRPTSVSRESAQNMESVRLGQESDSMVDYAADVFRTKFGLWSAAVVRHYGSSVDSAGGYYQIARYGTGAPGYSIFAYNASGVGSDMEAGVETFDLSAYEAAVVGGGYPFAVAVDAANGRSGWLGNQDARSVFAPFTVNAKNGRVLSSFGVEEVGAWHVEPGLSNWPLSMAGDPVGPAGAAANPDYTDPTRGINNAYNKAFLERPSLRPLLHRFIDLRVSQGEGGLNSPLHPTPTIGFAKARIVPGSDIVFGPDQTPGPGHGRLVRYTRVTGEPGPNQYRINYTDLAEPTDYSLFGLANPSSTYDSGQFESAVFQPRFKRGYVQLNSDPANPLPSGNILVYYRFQFTERNDVFEVDYDTRQVITVQLTIRSYPQNNLPEAQTVSLTSTATVRNLAR
;
A
#
# COMPACT_ATOMS: atom_id res chain seq x y z
N MET A 1 -73.39 6.93 79.71
CA MET A 1 -72.18 7.34 78.95
C MET A 1 -71.19 6.18 78.93
N THR A 2 -71.09 5.47 77.81
CA THR A 2 -70.16 4.36 77.60
C THR A 2 -68.74 4.88 77.37
N ARG A 3 -67.81 4.59 78.30
CA ARG A 3 -66.38 4.90 78.14
C ARG A 3 -65.79 4.04 77.01
N ARG A 4 -65.37 4.69 75.92
CA ARG A 4 -64.53 4.09 74.89
C ARG A 4 -63.17 3.73 75.51
N ARG A 5 -62.79 2.45 75.48
CA ARG A 5 -61.46 1.97 75.89
C ARG A 5 -60.44 2.39 74.83
N GLY A 6 -59.39 3.10 75.22
CA GLY A 6 -58.26 3.42 74.35
C GLY A 6 -57.29 2.24 74.23
N PHE A 7 -56.59 2.15 73.09
CA PHE A 7 -55.58 1.13 72.80
C PHE A 7 -54.43 1.16 73.81
N THR A 8 -53.87 -0.01 74.11
CA THR A 8 -52.70 -0.15 74.99
C THR A 8 -51.40 0.13 74.23
N LEU A 9 -50.35 0.61 74.93
CA LEU A 9 -49.05 0.95 74.33
C LEU A 9 -48.40 -0.23 73.58
N ILE A 10 -48.64 -1.46 74.07
CA ILE A 10 -48.10 -2.68 73.47
C ILE A 10 -48.80 -3.06 72.16
N GLU A 11 -50.11 -2.81 72.03
CA GLU A 11 -50.86 -2.97 70.78
C GLU A 11 -50.36 -1.97 69.73
N LEU A 12 -50.08 -0.73 70.13
CA LEU A 12 -49.58 0.29 69.21
C LEU A 12 -48.18 -0.05 68.68
N LEU A 13 -47.30 -0.58 69.55
CA LEU A 13 -45.97 -1.07 69.17
C LEU A 13 -46.02 -2.29 68.24
N THR A 14 -46.89 -3.27 68.52
CA THR A 14 -47.04 -4.46 67.66
C THR A 14 -47.64 -4.10 66.30
N VAL A 15 -48.63 -3.21 66.25
CA VAL A 15 -49.18 -2.71 64.98
C VAL A 15 -48.11 -1.97 64.18
N MET A 16 -47.31 -1.09 64.81
CA MET A 16 -46.21 -0.42 64.12
C MET A 16 -45.15 -1.41 63.61
N ALA A 17 -44.78 -2.42 64.39
CA ALA A 17 -43.81 -3.44 63.98
C ALA A 17 -44.32 -4.28 62.80
N ILE A 18 -45.57 -4.75 62.86
CA ILE A 18 -46.20 -5.52 61.77
C ILE A 18 -46.33 -4.65 60.51
N THR A 19 -46.69 -3.38 60.66
CA THR A 19 -46.81 -2.45 59.53
C THR A 19 -45.45 -2.17 58.89
N ALA A 20 -44.37 -2.02 59.68
CA ALA A 20 -43.02 -1.86 59.17
C ALA A 20 -42.52 -3.10 58.41
N VAL A 21 -42.82 -4.30 58.90
CA VAL A 21 -42.49 -5.56 58.21
C VAL A 21 -43.28 -5.71 56.92
N LEU A 22 -44.59 -5.45 56.93
CA LEU A 22 -45.45 -5.47 55.74
C LEU A 22 -45.01 -4.44 54.69
N LEU A 23 -44.72 -3.20 55.11
CA LEU A 23 -44.18 -2.18 54.23
C LEU A 23 -42.83 -2.59 53.65
N GLY A 24 -41.94 -3.18 54.44
CA GLY A 24 -40.64 -3.69 53.98
C GLY A 24 -40.77 -4.79 52.92
N ILE A 25 -41.67 -5.75 53.14
CA ILE A 25 -41.93 -6.85 52.19
C ILE A 25 -42.52 -6.34 50.87
N ILE A 26 -43.30 -5.26 50.87
CA ILE A 26 -43.90 -4.70 49.65
C ILE A 26 -42.96 -3.71 48.95
N LEU A 27 -42.30 -2.81 49.69
CA LEU A 27 -41.48 -1.74 49.12
C LEU A 27 -40.17 -2.24 48.51
N VAL A 28 -39.52 -3.24 49.11
CA VAL A 28 -38.22 -3.73 48.62
C VAL A 28 -38.34 -4.34 47.21
N PRO A 29 -39.27 -5.29 46.93
CA PRO A 29 -39.47 -5.82 45.58
C PRO A 29 -39.94 -4.76 44.58
N LEU A 30 -40.76 -3.80 45.03
CA LEU A 30 -41.29 -2.73 44.18
C LEU A 30 -40.16 -1.79 43.72
N ILE A 31 -39.24 -1.40 44.60
CA ILE A 31 -38.04 -0.62 44.23
C ILE A 31 -37.13 -1.42 43.29
N GLN A 32 -36.94 -2.73 43.54
CA GLN A 32 -36.15 -3.59 42.67
C GLN A 32 -36.78 -3.71 41.27
N SER A 33 -38.10 -3.82 41.16
CA SER A 33 -38.81 -3.90 39.87
C SER A 33 -38.67 -2.62 39.04
N PHE A 34 -38.72 -1.44 39.68
CA PHE A 34 -38.45 -0.16 39.00
C PHE A 34 -37.00 -0.05 38.55
N ASN A 35 -36.04 -0.51 39.35
CA ASN A 35 -34.63 -0.55 38.96
C ASN A 35 -34.41 -1.47 37.75
N LEU A 36 -35.02 -2.66 37.73
CA LEU A 36 -34.95 -3.61 36.61
C LEU A 36 -35.59 -3.05 35.33
N THR A 37 -36.70 -2.33 35.45
CA THR A 37 -37.36 -1.71 34.29
C THR A 37 -36.50 -0.58 33.71
N ARG A 38 -35.88 0.24 34.57
CA ARG A 38 -34.95 1.31 34.14
C ARG A 38 -33.67 0.75 33.50
N THR A 39 -33.11 -0.34 34.02
CA THR A 39 -31.94 -0.98 33.40
C THR A 39 -32.29 -1.59 32.04
N ALA A 40 -33.44 -2.24 31.91
CA ALA A 40 -33.92 -2.78 30.63
C ALA A 40 -34.12 -1.68 29.56
N GLN A 41 -34.72 -0.55 29.93
CA GLN A 41 -34.88 0.61 29.04
C GLN A 41 -33.52 1.20 28.63
N ALA A 42 -32.60 1.37 29.58
CA ALA A 42 -31.26 1.87 29.29
C ALA A 42 -30.48 0.95 28.33
N TYR A 43 -30.62 -0.37 28.50
CA TYR A 43 -30.00 -1.36 27.63
C TYR A 43 -30.58 -1.36 26.20
N ALA A 44 -31.91 -1.32 26.07
CA ALA A 44 -32.56 -1.23 24.76
C ALA A 44 -32.18 0.05 24.00
N ASN A 45 -32.13 1.19 24.70
CA ASN A 45 -31.70 2.46 24.13
C ASN A 45 -30.22 2.42 23.71
N ALA A 46 -29.33 1.84 24.53
CA ALA A 46 -27.92 1.68 24.18
C ALA A 46 -27.73 0.81 22.92
N GLN A 47 -28.49 -0.29 22.78
CA GLN A 47 -28.45 -1.11 21.58
C GLN A 47 -28.94 -0.37 20.32
N ALA A 48 -30.05 0.36 20.42
CA ALA A 48 -30.59 1.13 19.30
C ALA A 48 -29.60 2.21 18.84
N THR A 49 -29.01 2.95 19.77
CA THR A 49 -27.98 3.96 19.48
C THR A 49 -26.73 3.31 18.88
N ALA A 50 -26.22 2.22 19.44
CA ALA A 50 -25.07 1.50 18.89
C ALA A 50 -25.29 1.10 17.42
N ARG A 51 -26.46 0.57 17.10
CA ARG A 51 -26.83 0.20 15.72
C ARG A 51 -26.88 1.41 14.80
N ASN A 52 -27.48 2.51 15.25
CA ASN A 52 -27.57 3.74 14.44
C ASN A 52 -26.18 4.34 14.17
N VAL A 53 -25.33 4.41 15.19
CA VAL A 53 -23.95 4.91 15.06
C VAL A 53 -23.14 4.01 14.13
N ALA A 54 -23.17 2.70 14.33
CA ALA A 54 -22.45 1.76 13.47
C ALA A 54 -22.96 1.79 12.02
N ALA A 55 -24.28 1.80 11.80
CA ALA A 55 -24.86 1.87 10.46
C ALA A 55 -24.48 3.17 9.73
N ARG A 56 -24.44 4.30 10.44
CA ARG A 56 -23.97 5.58 9.89
C ARG A 56 -22.50 5.49 9.52
N LEU A 57 -21.66 5.01 10.44
CA LEU A 57 -20.22 4.95 10.25
C LEU A 57 -19.84 4.01 9.09
N VAL A 58 -20.48 2.84 8.99
CA VAL A 58 -20.32 1.91 7.86
C VAL A 58 -20.69 2.58 6.54
N ARG A 59 -21.81 3.32 6.49
CA ARG A 59 -22.25 4.04 5.29
C ARG A 59 -21.26 5.13 4.91
N GLU A 60 -20.74 5.87 5.88
CA GLU A 60 -19.78 6.95 5.64
C GLU A 60 -18.42 6.42 5.15
N ILE A 61 -17.94 5.29 5.68
CA ILE A 61 -16.75 4.58 5.17
C ILE A 61 -17.00 4.07 3.74
N GLN A 62 -18.15 3.45 3.48
CA GLN A 62 -18.49 2.91 2.16
C GLN A 62 -18.54 4.00 1.07
N ASN A 63 -18.99 5.21 1.43
CA ASN A 63 -19.10 6.34 0.52
C ASN A 63 -17.79 7.13 0.35
N GLY A 64 -16.83 6.97 1.25
CA GLY A 64 -15.50 7.59 1.15
C GLY A 64 -14.74 7.09 -0.09
N SER A 65 -13.85 7.93 -0.63
CA SER A 65 -12.97 7.49 -1.73
C SER A 65 -11.80 6.65 -1.22
N THR A 66 -11.31 6.95 -0.02
CA THR A 66 -10.28 6.17 0.67
C THR A 66 -10.31 6.45 2.17
N VAL A 67 -9.67 5.59 2.95
CA VAL A 67 -9.42 5.78 4.38
C VAL A 67 -7.92 6.05 4.54
N ARG A 68 -7.57 7.09 5.31
CA ARG A 68 -6.17 7.39 5.63
C ARG A 68 -5.61 6.35 6.60
N ASP A 69 -4.29 6.39 6.82
CA ASP A 69 -3.62 5.46 7.73
C ASP A 69 -4.23 5.47 9.14
N ASP A 70 -4.83 4.36 9.53
CA ASP A 70 -5.45 4.10 10.83
C ASP A 70 -4.65 3.08 11.65
N GLY A 71 -3.35 2.95 11.37
CA GLY A 71 -2.42 2.15 12.18
C GLY A 71 -2.40 2.58 13.67
N PRO A 72 -1.77 1.81 14.56
CA PRO A 72 -1.83 2.02 16.01
C PRO A 72 -1.35 3.41 16.45
N ASN A 73 -0.41 4.03 15.72
CA ASN A 73 0.07 5.39 15.98
C ASN A 73 -0.72 6.45 15.21
N SER A 74 -0.93 6.26 13.90
CA SER A 74 -1.61 7.23 13.02
C SER A 74 -3.10 7.41 13.39
N GLY A 75 -3.75 6.35 13.88
CA GLY A 75 -5.11 6.33 14.41
C GLY A 75 -5.20 6.61 15.92
N ALA A 76 -4.11 7.02 16.59
CA ALA A 76 -4.13 7.27 18.02
C ALA A 76 -4.72 8.64 18.38
N VAL A 77 -5.30 8.74 19.58
CA VAL A 77 -5.69 10.01 20.20
C VAL A 77 -5.23 10.04 21.65
N ALA A 78 -4.71 11.18 22.08
CA ALA A 78 -4.35 11.40 23.47
C ALA A 78 -5.59 11.61 24.34
N VAL A 79 -5.62 10.94 25.49
CA VAL A 79 -6.58 11.17 26.56
C VAL A 79 -5.84 11.55 27.83
N VAL A 80 -6.41 12.50 28.57
CA VAL A 80 -5.90 12.98 29.84
C VAL A 80 -6.78 12.45 30.96
N LEU A 81 -6.19 11.73 31.91
CA LEU A 81 -6.88 11.09 33.03
C LEU A 81 -6.13 11.33 34.34
N PRO A 82 -6.82 11.32 35.49
CA PRO A 82 -6.13 11.35 36.78
C PRO A 82 -5.36 10.03 37.02
N GLY A 83 -4.08 10.17 37.35
CA GLY A 83 -3.20 9.11 37.82
C GLY A 83 -3.48 8.70 39.26
N GLN A 84 -2.72 7.73 39.77
CA GLN A 84 -2.92 7.17 41.11
C GLN A 84 -2.76 8.24 42.22
N ASN A 85 -1.84 9.19 42.03
CA ASN A 85 -1.63 10.33 42.93
C ASN A 85 -2.58 11.52 42.69
N GLY A 86 -3.51 11.41 41.73
CA GLY A 86 -4.41 12.49 41.32
C GLY A 86 -3.82 13.51 40.34
N ALA A 87 -2.54 13.43 39.98
CA ALA A 87 -1.95 14.22 38.90
C ALA A 87 -2.51 13.77 37.54
N LEU A 88 -2.57 14.68 36.57
CA LEU A 88 -3.07 14.35 35.24
C LEU A 88 -2.01 13.64 34.42
N GLU A 89 -2.38 12.51 33.81
CA GLU A 89 -1.53 11.67 32.98
C GLU A 89 -2.06 11.61 31.55
N GLU A 90 -1.15 11.71 30.57
CA GLU A 90 -1.46 11.65 29.14
C GLU A 90 -1.27 10.21 28.63
N ILE A 91 -2.30 9.66 28.00
CA ILE A 91 -2.30 8.28 27.48
C ILE A 91 -2.69 8.31 26.01
N LEU A 92 -1.92 7.63 25.17
CA LEU A 92 -2.27 7.42 23.77
C LEU A 92 -3.21 6.23 23.64
N LEU A 93 -4.44 6.48 23.20
CA LEU A 93 -5.39 5.44 22.84
C LEU A 93 -5.21 5.07 21.36
N PRO A 94 -4.71 3.86 21.05
CA PRO A 94 -4.56 3.43 19.66
C PRO A 94 -5.94 3.17 19.04
N PHE A 95 -6.03 3.32 17.71
CA PHE A 95 -7.24 3.03 16.92
C PHE A 95 -8.49 3.86 17.33
N ALA A 96 -8.31 4.96 18.05
CA ALA A 96 -9.39 5.80 18.56
C ALA A 96 -9.83 6.91 17.60
N LYS A 97 -9.17 7.03 16.43
CA LYS A 97 -9.46 7.97 15.34
C LYS A 97 -9.49 7.24 14.00
N ILE A 98 -10.39 7.68 13.11
CA ILE A 98 -10.38 7.31 11.69
C ILE A 98 -10.64 8.54 10.84
N ASP A 99 -9.90 8.65 9.73
CA ASP A 99 -10.02 9.71 8.74
C ASP A 99 -10.45 9.14 7.39
N ILE A 100 -11.65 9.54 6.96
CA ILE A 100 -12.25 9.10 5.70
C ILE A 100 -12.15 10.25 4.71
N VAL A 101 -11.44 10.03 3.59
CA VAL A 101 -11.36 11.01 2.51
C VAL A 101 -12.66 10.98 1.72
N GLN A 102 -13.34 12.11 1.65
CA GLN A 102 -14.58 12.22 0.90
C GLN A 102 -14.27 12.29 -0.61
N PRO A 103 -15.15 11.76 -1.48
CA PRO A 103 -15.00 11.94 -2.91
C PRO A 103 -15.11 13.42 -3.29
N ALA A 104 -14.43 13.83 -4.36
CA ALA A 104 -14.57 15.16 -4.93
C ALA A 104 -16.03 15.38 -5.36
N LYS A 105 -16.58 16.56 -5.06
CA LYS A 105 -17.94 16.96 -5.39
C LYS A 105 -17.89 18.15 -6.34
N GLY A 106 -18.70 18.16 -7.40
CA GLY A 106 -18.72 19.24 -8.40
C GLY A 106 -17.39 19.36 -9.15
N ASP A 107 -17.30 20.36 -10.04
CA ASP A 107 -16.07 20.61 -10.78
C ASP A 107 -15.11 21.50 -9.95
N PRO A 108 -13.96 20.98 -9.48
CA PRO A 108 -13.00 21.76 -8.72
C PRO A 108 -12.31 22.86 -9.55
N SER A 109 -12.39 22.79 -10.88
CA SER A 109 -11.87 23.82 -11.79
C SER A 109 -12.90 24.91 -12.12
N ALA A 110 -14.18 24.70 -11.83
CA ALA A 110 -15.26 25.66 -12.06
C ALA A 110 -15.24 26.79 -11.01
N VAL A 111 -14.35 27.75 -11.24
CA VAL A 111 -14.21 28.97 -10.45
C VAL A 111 -14.65 30.16 -11.28
N ARG A 112 -15.48 31.02 -10.70
CA ARG A 112 -15.91 32.28 -11.32
C ARG A 112 -15.73 33.41 -10.31
N ASP A 113 -15.15 34.53 -10.75
CA ASP A 113 -14.86 35.69 -9.89
C ASP A 113 -14.11 35.34 -8.60
N GLY A 114 -13.20 34.36 -8.67
CA GLY A 114 -12.42 33.95 -7.51
C GLY A 114 -13.20 33.17 -6.45
N ALA A 115 -14.38 32.63 -6.75
CA ALA A 115 -15.14 31.76 -5.84
C ALA A 115 -15.68 30.49 -6.53
N PHE A 116 -15.97 29.45 -5.74
CA PHE A 116 -16.61 28.25 -6.26
C PHE A 116 -18.05 28.54 -6.68
N VAL A 117 -18.49 27.90 -7.76
CA VAL A 117 -19.87 28.06 -8.24
C VAL A 117 -20.80 27.21 -7.37
N ASN A 118 -21.80 27.84 -6.78
CA ASN A 118 -22.86 27.12 -6.08
C ASN A 118 -23.79 26.47 -7.12
N PRO A 119 -23.96 25.14 -7.11
CA PRO A 119 -24.73 24.43 -8.13
C PRO A 119 -26.24 24.72 -8.06
N GLU A 120 -26.77 25.15 -6.91
CA GLU A 120 -28.19 25.47 -6.72
C GLU A 120 -28.55 26.83 -7.32
N THR A 121 -27.60 27.78 -7.33
CA THR A 121 -27.84 29.16 -7.76
C THR A 121 -27.12 29.52 -9.07
N GLY A 122 -26.15 28.70 -9.50
CA GLY A 122 -25.31 28.94 -10.69
C GLY A 122 -24.37 30.14 -10.55
N LYS A 123 -24.23 30.71 -9.35
CA LYS A 123 -23.42 31.90 -9.07
C LYS A 123 -22.17 31.56 -8.29
N ALA A 124 -21.14 32.37 -8.49
CA ALA A 124 -19.94 32.39 -7.65
C ALA A 124 -20.33 32.69 -6.20
N ASP A 125 -20.01 31.78 -5.28
CA ASP A 125 -20.28 31.93 -3.86
C ASP A 125 -18.95 31.97 -3.08
N PRO A 126 -18.50 33.17 -2.67
CA PRO A 126 -17.22 33.36 -2.00
C PRO A 126 -17.19 32.75 -0.59
N THR A 127 -18.34 32.30 -0.07
CA THR A 127 -18.41 31.64 1.24
C THR A 127 -18.20 30.13 1.16
N LEU A 128 -18.20 29.53 -0.04
CA LEU A 128 -17.93 28.11 -0.21
C LEU A 128 -16.44 27.81 -0.06
N PRO A 129 -16.02 27.04 0.97
CA PRO A 129 -14.62 26.69 1.15
C PRO A 129 -14.18 25.52 0.26
N VAL A 130 -15.14 24.74 -0.26
CA VAL A 130 -14.93 23.57 -1.13
C VAL A 130 -15.99 23.54 -2.24
N PRO A 131 -15.70 22.93 -3.40
CA PRO A 131 -16.67 22.72 -4.46
C PRO A 131 -17.88 21.90 -3.96
N LYS A 132 -19.08 22.32 -4.34
CA LYS A 132 -20.34 21.65 -4.00
C LYS A 132 -20.98 21.13 -5.29
N GLY A 133 -21.53 19.92 -5.26
CA GLY A 133 -22.15 19.31 -6.44
C GLY A 133 -22.29 17.80 -6.32
N GLN A 134 -22.59 17.16 -7.44
CA GLN A 134 -22.59 15.70 -7.53
C GLN A 134 -21.16 15.15 -7.33
N PRO A 135 -21.00 13.96 -6.72
CA PRO A 135 -19.70 13.30 -6.68
C PRO A 135 -19.14 13.09 -8.08
N ASN A 136 -17.86 13.39 -8.28
CA ASN A 136 -17.20 13.15 -9.56
C ASN A 136 -17.02 11.65 -9.77
N LEU A 137 -17.25 11.21 -11.01
CA LEU A 137 -17.07 9.81 -11.43
C LEU A 137 -15.99 9.77 -12.51
N PRO A 138 -14.93 8.95 -12.37
CA PRO A 138 -14.64 8.06 -11.23
C PRO A 138 -14.36 8.84 -9.94
N ALA A 139 -14.62 8.21 -8.78
CA ALA A 139 -14.49 8.85 -7.47
C ALA A 139 -13.04 9.27 -7.18
N THR A 140 -12.74 10.54 -7.40
CA THR A 140 -11.45 11.14 -7.07
C THR A 140 -11.43 11.66 -5.63
N PRO A 141 -10.27 11.73 -4.95
CA PRO A 141 -10.16 12.34 -3.62
C PRO A 141 -10.61 13.82 -3.64
N GLY A 142 -11.47 14.20 -2.70
CA GLY A 142 -11.91 15.58 -2.51
C GLY A 142 -11.00 16.39 -1.58
N LEU A 143 -11.35 17.66 -1.35
CA LEU A 143 -10.62 18.59 -0.48
C LEU A 143 -10.99 18.48 1.01
N SER A 144 -11.90 17.58 1.37
CA SER A 144 -12.41 17.40 2.73
C SER A 144 -12.19 15.98 3.25
N ILE A 145 -12.00 15.91 4.56
CA ILE A 145 -11.98 14.66 5.31
C ILE A 145 -13.15 14.63 6.27
N LEU A 146 -13.64 13.43 6.52
CA LEU A 146 -14.58 13.12 7.57
C LEU A 146 -13.80 12.39 8.66
N ARG A 147 -13.71 12.99 9.83
CA ARG A 147 -12.99 12.46 10.99
C ARG A 147 -13.98 11.97 12.03
N TYR A 148 -13.76 10.75 12.51
CA TYR A 148 -14.31 10.25 13.77
C TYR A 148 -13.18 10.12 14.79
N TRP A 149 -13.40 10.57 16.02
CA TRP A 149 -12.40 10.46 17.07
C TRP A 149 -13.02 10.39 18.46
N THR A 150 -12.30 9.76 19.39
CA THR A 150 -12.63 9.83 20.81
C THR A 150 -12.05 11.10 21.42
N GLY A 151 -12.88 11.93 22.03
CA GLY A 151 -12.44 13.19 22.64
C GLY A 151 -13.30 13.57 23.83
N LEU A 152 -12.75 14.39 24.72
CA LEU A 152 -13.48 14.87 25.89
C LEU A 152 -14.69 15.72 25.44
N LYS A 153 -15.85 15.60 26.10
CA LYS A 153 -17.05 16.39 25.77
C LYS A 153 -16.78 17.89 25.86
N ASN A 154 -16.08 18.32 26.90
CA ASN A 154 -15.59 19.68 27.11
C ASN A 154 -14.07 19.63 27.29
N PRO A 155 -13.28 19.70 26.20
CA PRO A 155 -11.82 19.65 26.21
C PRO A 155 -11.17 20.94 26.75
N LEU A 156 -11.93 22.03 26.86
CA LEU A 156 -11.46 23.32 27.34
C LEU A 156 -12.35 23.83 28.49
N ALA A 157 -11.71 24.45 29.48
CA ALA A 157 -12.37 25.15 30.58
C ALA A 157 -12.05 26.66 30.46
N PRO A 158 -13.06 27.55 30.35
CA PRO A 158 -12.82 28.99 30.28
C PRO A 158 -12.38 29.54 31.64
N ASN A 159 -11.34 30.37 31.66
CA ASN A 159 -10.79 30.98 32.89
C ASN A 159 -11.44 32.34 33.23
N GLY A 160 -12.37 32.84 32.41
CA GLY A 160 -13.05 34.13 32.61
C GLY A 160 -12.27 35.36 32.14
N ASP A 161 -10.99 35.22 31.78
CA ASP A 161 -10.09 36.25 31.26
C ASP A 161 -9.86 36.14 29.74
N GLY A 162 -10.66 35.32 29.06
CA GLY A 162 -10.49 35.00 27.64
C GLY A 162 -9.45 33.92 27.36
N THR A 163 -8.76 33.39 28.38
CA THR A 163 -7.87 32.23 28.26
C THR A 163 -8.61 30.92 28.59
N PHE A 164 -8.01 29.81 28.19
CA PHE A 164 -8.53 28.46 28.42
C PHE A 164 -7.54 27.63 29.21
N SER A 165 -8.06 26.90 30.20
CA SER A 165 -7.37 25.80 30.86
C SER A 165 -7.79 24.45 30.24
N PRO A 166 -7.01 23.38 30.44
CA PRO A 166 -7.40 22.03 30.04
C PRO A 166 -8.70 21.59 30.69
N GLY A 167 -9.62 21.03 29.89
CA GLY A 167 -10.80 20.36 30.40
C GLY A 167 -10.40 19.13 31.21
N ARG A 168 -11.14 18.85 32.29
CA ARG A 168 -10.87 17.72 33.17
C ARG A 168 -11.88 16.61 32.93
N TYR A 169 -11.41 15.37 32.81
CA TYR A 169 -12.29 14.21 32.83
C TYR A 169 -13.10 14.23 34.12
N GLN A 170 -14.41 13.97 34.02
CA GLN A 170 -15.32 13.97 35.15
C GLN A 170 -16.38 12.88 34.98
N ASN A 171 -16.30 11.82 35.78
CA ASN A 171 -17.26 10.72 35.77
C ASN A 171 -17.95 10.58 37.14
N PRO A 172 -19.17 11.13 37.29
CA PRO A 172 -19.90 11.07 38.55
C PRO A 172 -20.50 9.68 38.85
N TYR A 173 -20.44 8.73 37.91
CA TYR A 173 -21.21 7.49 37.96
C TYR A 173 -20.43 6.31 38.55
N ASP A 174 -19.16 6.12 38.16
CA ASP A 174 -18.40 4.92 38.57
C ASP A 174 -17.60 5.12 39.86
N GLY A 175 -16.99 6.28 40.07
CA GLY A 175 -16.08 6.56 41.17
C GLY A 175 -14.75 5.77 41.11
N LEU A 176 -14.30 5.35 39.93
CA LEU A 176 -13.11 4.49 39.77
C LEU A 176 -11.81 5.30 39.68
N LEU A 177 -11.74 6.22 38.72
CA LEU A 177 -10.54 7.05 38.48
C LEU A 177 -10.52 8.32 39.35
N MET A 178 -11.66 8.68 39.94
CA MET A 178 -11.83 9.86 40.77
C MET A 178 -12.96 9.64 41.77
N ALA A 179 -12.99 10.46 42.81
CA ALA A 179 -14.13 10.51 43.71
C ALA A 179 -15.39 10.97 42.93
N ARG A 180 -16.54 10.39 43.27
CA ARG A 180 -17.83 10.86 42.72
C ARG A 180 -18.06 12.30 43.15
N SER A 181 -18.44 13.16 42.22
CA SER A 181 -18.79 14.55 42.49
C SER A 181 -20.21 14.85 42.00
N GLY A 182 -20.77 15.98 42.47
CA GLY A 182 -22.02 16.53 41.97
C GLY A 182 -21.84 17.47 40.76
N GLU A 183 -20.62 17.57 40.23
CA GLU A 183 -20.32 18.43 39.08
C GLU A 183 -20.85 17.82 37.77
N ALA A 184 -20.95 18.66 36.73
CA ALA A 184 -21.40 18.21 35.42
C ALA A 184 -20.47 17.13 34.85
N ASP A 185 -21.05 16.19 34.11
CA ASP A 185 -20.27 15.11 33.49
C ASP A 185 -19.38 15.62 32.35
N ASN A 186 -18.16 15.09 32.29
CA ASN A 186 -17.21 15.37 31.23
C ASN A 186 -16.50 14.08 30.84
N LEU A 187 -17.22 13.25 30.08
CA LEU A 187 -16.78 11.94 29.63
C LEU A 187 -16.09 12.01 28.26
N TYR A 188 -15.37 10.95 27.89
CA TYR A 188 -14.89 10.80 26.52
C TYR A 188 -16.04 10.33 25.64
N VAL A 189 -16.30 11.06 24.57
CA VAL A 189 -17.40 10.80 23.64
C VAL A 189 -16.87 10.65 22.22
N LEU A 190 -17.67 10.02 21.35
CA LEU A 190 -17.32 9.89 19.95
C LEU A 190 -17.76 11.15 19.20
N TRP A 191 -16.77 11.89 18.72
CA TRP A 191 -16.95 13.06 17.87
C TRP A 191 -16.95 12.67 16.40
N ARG A 192 -17.65 13.48 15.60
CA ARG A 192 -17.66 13.43 14.14
C ARG A 192 -17.58 14.84 13.58
N ALA A 193 -16.70 15.07 12.63
CA ALA A 193 -16.61 16.32 11.87
C ALA A 193 -16.25 16.06 10.40
N GLU A 194 -16.94 16.73 9.49
CA GLU A 194 -16.54 16.84 8.08
C GLU A 194 -15.87 18.18 7.90
N VAL A 195 -14.57 18.18 7.57
CA VAL A 195 -13.74 19.38 7.56
C VAL A 195 -12.89 19.48 6.28
N PRO A 196 -12.69 20.68 5.74
CA PRO A 196 -11.77 20.89 4.62
C PRO A 196 -10.31 20.84 5.12
N VAL A 197 -9.48 20.01 4.50
CA VAL A 197 -8.02 19.98 4.75
C VAL A 197 -7.35 21.15 4.05
N TYR A 198 -7.78 21.42 2.82
CA TYR A 198 -7.37 22.57 2.04
C TYR A 198 -8.58 23.46 1.80
N ARG A 199 -8.38 24.76 1.96
CA ARG A 199 -9.38 25.79 1.71
C ARG A 199 -8.85 26.76 0.67
N ARG A 200 -9.73 27.28 -0.17
CA ARG A 200 -9.32 28.34 -1.09
C ARG A 200 -9.21 29.66 -0.32
N ASN A 201 -8.08 30.33 -0.44
CA ASN A 201 -7.89 31.65 0.15
C ASN A 201 -8.57 32.69 -0.76
N PRO A 202 -9.55 33.46 -0.25
CA PRO A 202 -10.30 34.42 -1.06
C PRO A 202 -9.45 35.60 -1.54
N SER A 203 -8.32 35.89 -0.89
CA SER A 203 -7.42 36.99 -1.24
C SER A 203 -6.37 36.60 -2.28
N SER A 204 -5.82 35.37 -2.20
CA SER A 204 -4.80 34.88 -3.16
C SER A 204 -5.39 34.09 -4.32
N GLY A 205 -6.62 33.58 -4.18
CA GLY A 205 -7.25 32.68 -5.14
C GLY A 205 -6.61 31.29 -5.21
N LEU A 206 -5.64 30.99 -4.35
CA LEU A 206 -4.94 29.71 -4.30
C LEU A 206 -5.60 28.76 -3.28
N VAL A 207 -5.45 27.45 -3.52
CA VAL A 207 -5.84 26.42 -2.55
C VAL A 207 -4.72 26.31 -1.52
N GLU A 208 -5.01 26.73 -0.29
CA GLU A 208 -4.07 26.77 0.82
C GLU A 208 -4.49 25.79 1.92
N PRO A 209 -3.55 25.23 2.69
CA PRO A 209 -3.90 24.38 3.82
C PRO A 209 -4.75 25.11 4.88
N ASN A 210 -5.66 24.38 5.54
CA ASN A 210 -6.58 24.97 6.49
C ASN A 210 -5.95 25.19 7.88
N THR A 211 -5.42 26.39 8.10
CA THR A 211 -4.73 26.78 9.34
C THR A 211 -5.63 26.91 10.56
N GLU A 212 -6.95 26.92 10.38
CA GLU A 212 -7.91 26.99 11.49
C GLU A 212 -8.01 25.65 12.25
N LEU A 213 -7.73 24.53 11.57
CA LEU A 213 -7.95 23.19 12.13
C LEU A 213 -6.67 22.37 12.30
N PHE A 214 -5.67 22.60 11.45
CA PHE A 214 -4.46 21.80 11.41
C PHE A 214 -3.23 22.60 11.78
N GLU A 215 -2.29 21.94 12.44
CA GLU A 215 -0.92 22.42 12.61
C GLU A 215 -0.09 22.11 11.36
N PHE A 216 1.07 22.72 11.20
CA PHE A 216 1.92 22.57 10.01
C PHE A 216 3.32 22.11 10.38
N ASP A 217 3.88 21.26 9.53
CA ASP A 217 5.28 20.90 9.60
C ASP A 217 6.19 22.01 9.03
N ALA A 218 7.51 21.80 9.12
CA ALA A 218 8.51 22.73 8.60
C ALA A 218 8.44 22.92 7.07
N ALA A 219 7.78 22.00 6.34
CA ALA A 219 7.55 22.07 4.90
C ALA A 219 6.21 22.74 4.53
N GLY A 220 5.47 23.25 5.52
CA GLY A 220 4.18 23.91 5.33
C GLY A 220 3.02 22.96 5.02
N GLN A 221 3.18 21.65 5.25
CA GLN A 221 2.13 20.66 5.06
C GLN A 221 1.29 20.47 6.33
N PRO A 222 -0.03 20.28 6.22
CA PRO A 222 -0.90 20.05 7.38
C PRO A 222 -0.56 18.73 8.07
N ILE A 223 -0.36 18.78 9.37
CA ILE A 223 -0.18 17.60 10.23
C ILE A 223 -1.55 17.00 10.51
N LEU A 224 -1.87 15.91 9.80
CA LEU A 224 -3.15 15.21 9.92
C LEU A 224 -3.15 14.17 11.06
N ASP A 225 -1.97 13.66 11.41
CA ASP A 225 -1.78 12.52 12.31
C ASP A 225 -1.25 12.93 13.69
N ASP A 226 -1.62 14.13 14.16
CA ASP A 226 -1.34 14.60 15.53
C ASP A 226 -2.31 13.94 16.54
N PRO A 227 -1.83 13.11 17.48
CA PRO A 227 -2.68 12.51 18.51
C PRO A 227 -3.15 13.52 19.57
N PHE A 228 -2.50 14.67 19.71
CA PHE A 228 -2.81 15.70 20.72
C PHE A 228 -3.65 16.86 20.18
N PHE A 229 -4.15 16.75 18.95
CA PHE A 229 -4.86 17.83 18.26
C PHE A 229 -6.09 18.36 19.02
N PHE A 230 -6.70 17.52 19.86
CA PHE A 230 -7.93 17.81 20.62
C PHE A 230 -7.70 17.92 22.14
N VAL A 231 -6.45 18.08 22.58
CA VAL A 231 -6.06 18.18 23.99
C VAL A 231 -5.17 19.40 24.22
N LEU A 232 -5.56 20.27 25.14
CA LEU A 232 -4.70 21.36 25.63
C LEU A 232 -3.89 20.86 26.83
N ARG A 233 -2.57 21.00 26.83
CA ARG A 233 -1.73 20.62 27.97
C ARG A 233 -1.67 21.74 29.00
N GLN A 234 -1.47 21.38 30.27
CA GLN A 234 -1.33 22.37 31.33
C GLN A 234 -0.12 23.30 31.10
N SER A 235 0.98 22.78 30.58
CA SER A 235 2.19 23.57 30.24
C SER A 235 1.98 24.56 29.09
N GLU A 236 0.98 24.34 28.25
CA GLU A 236 0.65 25.21 27.11
C GLU A 236 -0.25 26.39 27.54
N THR A 237 -0.88 26.29 28.71
CA THR A 237 -1.85 27.29 29.20
C THR A 237 -1.20 28.67 29.39
N GLY A 238 -1.84 29.71 28.86
CA GLY A 238 -1.34 31.09 28.95
C GLY A 238 -0.18 31.42 27.99
N THR A 239 0.27 30.48 27.16
CA THR A 239 1.30 30.73 26.14
C THR A 239 0.66 31.09 24.78
N PRO A 240 1.36 31.81 23.88
CA PRO A 240 0.88 32.07 22.52
C PRO A 240 0.58 30.79 21.73
N ALA A 241 1.42 29.76 21.90
CA ALA A 241 1.23 28.46 21.27
C ALA A 241 -0.03 27.75 21.80
N GLY A 242 -0.26 27.78 23.10
CA GLY A 242 -1.47 27.23 23.72
C GLY A 242 -2.74 27.99 23.35
N ALA A 243 -2.68 29.32 23.19
CA ALA A 243 -3.80 30.11 22.69
C ALA A 243 -4.17 29.72 21.25
N ALA A 244 -3.18 29.53 20.38
CA ALA A 244 -3.40 29.05 19.02
C ALA A 244 -3.98 27.63 19.00
N LYS A 245 -3.50 26.74 19.89
CA LYS A 245 -4.04 25.38 20.02
C LYS A 245 -5.46 25.36 20.58
N ALA A 246 -5.77 26.18 21.58
CA ALA A 246 -7.12 26.33 22.11
C ALA A 246 -8.09 26.83 21.01
N ALA A 247 -7.68 27.78 20.17
CA ALA A 247 -8.48 28.22 19.02
C ALA A 247 -8.73 27.09 18.02
N ARG A 248 -7.73 26.23 17.73
CA ARG A 248 -7.92 25.03 16.90
C ARG A 248 -8.92 24.06 17.52
N ILE A 249 -8.80 23.78 18.83
CA ILE A 249 -9.73 22.90 19.55
C ILE A 249 -11.16 23.44 19.49
N GLN A 250 -11.36 24.75 19.69
CA GLN A 250 -12.66 25.39 19.54
C GLN A 250 -13.21 25.28 18.12
N ALA A 251 -12.37 25.43 17.09
CA ALA A 251 -12.78 25.20 15.72
C ALA A 251 -13.23 23.74 15.53
N TRP A 252 -12.50 22.75 16.05
CA TRP A 252 -12.92 21.36 16.04
C TRP A 252 -14.24 21.12 16.77
N GLN A 253 -14.50 21.78 17.90
CA GLN A 253 -15.80 21.73 18.57
C GLN A 253 -16.92 22.36 17.75
N ARG A 254 -16.63 23.42 16.97
CA ARG A 254 -17.59 24.12 16.11
C ARG A 254 -18.00 23.30 14.90
N PHE A 255 -17.05 22.61 14.26
CA PHE A 255 -17.33 21.72 13.13
C PHE A 255 -17.77 20.31 13.56
N GLY A 256 -17.44 19.93 14.80
CA GLY A 256 -17.72 18.63 15.36
C GLY A 256 -19.14 18.51 15.92
N SER A 257 -19.63 17.28 15.92
CA SER A 257 -20.86 16.89 16.62
C SER A 257 -20.62 15.60 17.38
N VAL A 258 -21.20 15.49 18.58
CA VAL A 258 -21.15 14.26 19.37
C VAL A 258 -22.17 13.27 18.79
N VAL A 259 -21.71 12.08 18.43
CA VAL A 259 -22.55 11.07 17.76
C VAL A 259 -23.17 10.10 18.76
N THR A 260 -22.58 9.97 19.93
CA THR A 260 -22.93 8.98 20.94
C THR A 260 -23.73 9.56 22.09
N GLU A 261 -24.60 10.54 21.85
CA GLU A 261 -25.46 11.16 22.87
C GLU A 261 -26.54 10.20 23.40
N LEU A 262 -26.09 9.16 24.11
CA LEU A 262 -26.81 8.59 25.22
C LEU A 262 -26.16 9.15 26.47
N ASN A 263 -26.91 9.87 27.31
CA ASN A 263 -26.41 10.31 28.61
C ASN A 263 -25.68 9.14 29.31
N ARG A 264 -24.42 9.37 29.71
CA ARG A 264 -23.54 8.42 30.41
C ARG A 264 -22.76 7.41 29.54
N PHE A 265 -22.60 7.68 28.26
CA PHE A 265 -21.63 6.94 27.45
C PHE A 265 -20.21 7.49 27.61
N ASP A 266 -19.28 6.61 27.95
CA ASP A 266 -17.85 6.92 28.02
C ASP A 266 -17.11 5.99 27.04
N CYS A 267 -16.32 6.56 26.14
CA CYS A 267 -15.56 5.83 25.12
C CYS A 267 -14.30 5.14 25.67
N ILE A 268 -14.05 5.24 26.97
CA ILE A 268 -12.91 4.62 27.65
C ILE A 268 -13.36 3.74 28.80
N GLN A 269 -12.54 2.76 29.15
CA GLN A 269 -12.75 1.96 30.36
C GLN A 269 -11.42 1.70 31.07
N PRO A 270 -11.27 2.11 32.34
CA PRO A 270 -10.12 1.68 33.14
C PRO A 270 -10.19 0.17 33.40
N ILE A 271 -9.04 -0.49 33.39
CA ILE A 271 -8.91 -1.87 33.84
C ILE A 271 -8.95 -1.84 35.36
N TYR A 272 -9.86 -2.58 35.98
CA TYR A 272 -9.99 -2.64 37.43
C TYR A 272 -10.34 -4.05 37.88
N ASP A 273 -9.95 -4.41 39.10
CA ASP A 273 -10.37 -5.65 39.74
C ASP A 273 -11.83 -5.51 40.21
N LYS A 274 -12.69 -6.42 39.74
CA LYS A 274 -14.13 -6.40 40.07
C LYS A 274 -14.41 -6.62 41.55
N ALA A 275 -13.57 -7.36 42.27
CA ALA A 275 -13.78 -7.66 43.69
C ALA A 275 -13.43 -6.46 44.59
N THR A 276 -12.30 -5.82 44.32
CA THR A 276 -11.75 -4.73 45.15
C THR A 276 -12.09 -3.33 44.61
N ARG A 277 -12.59 -3.23 43.37
CA ARG A 277 -12.80 -1.99 42.61
C ARG A 277 -11.55 -1.13 42.44
N GLN A 278 -10.37 -1.71 42.63
CA GLN A 278 -9.10 -1.00 42.44
C GLN A 278 -8.72 -0.98 40.95
N VAL A 279 -8.40 0.21 40.44
CA VAL A 279 -7.90 0.41 39.08
C VAL A 279 -6.45 -0.09 38.99
N ALA A 280 -6.12 -0.73 37.87
CA ALA A 280 -4.76 -1.13 37.55
C ALA A 280 -3.98 0.05 36.99
N TYR A 281 -2.80 0.30 37.55
CA TYR A 281 -1.89 1.36 37.12
C TYR A 281 -0.58 0.76 36.61
N ASP A 282 0.06 1.45 35.68
CA ASP A 282 1.45 1.25 35.30
C ASP A 282 2.26 2.45 35.81
N GLY A 283 2.95 2.27 36.94
CA GLY A 283 3.43 3.40 37.73
C GLY A 283 2.25 4.28 38.18
N ASN A 284 2.25 5.56 37.78
CA ASN A 284 1.15 6.50 38.07
C ASN A 284 0.02 6.48 37.02
N VAL A 285 0.25 5.87 35.85
CA VAL A 285 -0.64 5.97 34.69
C VAL A 285 -1.72 4.89 34.74
N PRO A 286 -3.02 5.23 34.66
CA PRO A 286 -4.08 4.23 34.68
C PRO A 286 -4.09 3.41 33.39
N ARG A 287 -4.24 2.08 33.51
CA ARG A 287 -4.43 1.20 32.36
C ARG A 287 -5.86 1.31 31.86
N ILE A 288 -6.04 1.64 30.58
CA ILE A 288 -7.35 1.86 29.97
C ILE A 288 -7.51 1.07 28.67
N VAL A 289 -8.76 0.82 28.30
CA VAL A 289 -9.15 0.17 27.04
C VAL A 289 -10.07 1.12 26.27
N PRO A 290 -9.81 1.39 24.98
CA PRO A 290 -10.73 2.15 24.15
C PRO A 290 -11.97 1.30 23.83
N LEU A 291 -13.15 1.86 24.07
CA LEU A 291 -14.43 1.22 23.77
C LEU A 291 -14.89 1.44 22.32
N VAL A 292 -14.31 2.44 21.64
CA VAL A 292 -14.46 2.64 20.20
C VAL A 292 -13.11 2.42 19.54
N GLN A 293 -13.06 1.49 18.58
CA GLN A 293 -11.84 1.17 17.85
C GLN A 293 -12.11 1.02 16.36
N PHE A 294 -11.24 1.63 15.56
CA PHE A 294 -11.19 1.52 14.11
C PHE A 294 -9.92 0.79 13.74
N ARG A 295 -10.06 -0.47 13.32
CA ARG A 295 -8.92 -1.31 12.99
C ARG A 295 -8.94 -1.63 11.50
N PRO A 296 -7.83 -1.41 10.77
CA PRO A 296 -7.68 -2.02 9.46
C PRO A 296 -7.69 -3.54 9.63
N THR A 297 -8.20 -4.24 8.62
CA THR A 297 -8.25 -5.70 8.66
C THR A 297 -6.90 -6.25 8.26
N SER A 298 -6.27 -7.02 9.13
CA SER A 298 -5.05 -7.73 8.78
C SER A 298 -5.40 -8.93 7.90
N VAL A 299 -4.68 -9.05 6.79
CA VAL A 299 -4.72 -10.21 5.91
C VAL A 299 -3.36 -10.87 6.01
N SER A 300 -3.34 -12.13 6.41
CA SER A 300 -2.10 -12.90 6.51
C SER A 300 -2.07 -14.02 5.48
N ARG A 301 -0.90 -14.19 4.87
CA ARG A 301 -0.53 -15.22 3.90
C ARG A 301 -1.54 -15.36 2.79
N GLU A 302 -1.99 -14.22 2.26
CA GLU A 302 -2.83 -14.27 1.09
C GLU A 302 -1.97 -14.61 -0.13
N SER A 303 -2.30 -15.73 -0.78
CA SER A 303 -1.73 -16.08 -2.08
C SER A 303 -2.29 -15.14 -3.16
N ALA A 304 -1.41 -14.34 -3.77
CA ALA A 304 -1.78 -13.45 -4.85
C ALA A 304 -2.11 -14.24 -6.13
N GLN A 305 -3.16 -13.82 -6.83
CA GLN A 305 -3.61 -14.48 -8.05
C GLN A 305 -2.76 -14.05 -9.25
N ASN A 306 -2.33 -15.04 -10.04
CA ASN A 306 -1.57 -14.85 -11.27
C ASN A 306 -2.45 -14.21 -12.34
N MET A 307 -2.00 -13.10 -12.91
CA MET A 307 -2.63 -12.51 -14.10
C MET A 307 -1.82 -12.92 -15.34
N GLU A 308 -2.21 -14.01 -15.97
CA GLU A 308 -1.62 -14.41 -17.25
C GLU A 308 -2.04 -13.41 -18.34
N SER A 309 -1.06 -12.71 -18.91
CA SER A 309 -1.24 -11.82 -20.05
C SER A 309 -1.37 -12.64 -21.34
N VAL A 310 -2.58 -13.11 -21.66
CA VAL A 310 -2.89 -13.60 -23.01
C VAL A 310 -3.38 -12.41 -23.83
N ARG A 311 -2.52 -11.80 -24.66
CA ARG A 311 -2.97 -10.75 -25.60
C ARG A 311 -3.34 -11.40 -26.93
N LEU A 312 -4.50 -11.04 -27.48
CA LEU A 312 -4.92 -11.49 -28.82
C LEU A 312 -3.86 -11.10 -29.87
N GLY A 313 -3.48 -12.04 -30.74
CA GLY A 313 -2.47 -11.85 -31.79
C GLY A 313 -1.02 -12.03 -31.34
N GLN A 314 -0.78 -12.40 -30.07
CA GLN A 314 0.55 -12.70 -29.53
C GLN A 314 0.81 -14.20 -29.37
N GLU A 315 0.10 -15.04 -30.13
CA GLU A 315 0.37 -16.47 -30.18
C GLU A 315 1.85 -16.70 -30.49
N SER A 316 2.43 -17.65 -29.76
CA SER A 316 3.82 -18.01 -29.83
C SER A 316 3.90 -19.52 -29.72
N ASP A 317 4.89 -20.09 -30.39
CA ASP A 317 5.37 -21.41 -30.04
C ASP A 317 5.73 -21.37 -28.53
N SER A 318 5.20 -22.30 -27.74
CA SER A 318 5.45 -22.45 -26.28
C SER A 318 4.66 -21.57 -25.29
N MET A 319 3.38 -21.25 -25.55
CA MET A 319 2.50 -20.59 -24.56
C MET A 319 2.34 -21.35 -23.23
N VAL A 320 2.60 -22.66 -23.21
CA VAL A 320 2.46 -23.53 -22.04
C VAL A 320 3.46 -23.20 -20.92
N ASP A 321 4.58 -22.54 -21.25
CA ASP A 321 5.68 -22.26 -20.32
C ASP A 321 5.68 -20.82 -19.79
N TYR A 322 4.60 -20.07 -20.03
CA TYR A 322 4.53 -18.67 -19.66
C TYR A 322 4.20 -18.48 -18.17
N ALA A 323 5.00 -17.64 -17.53
CA ALA A 323 4.78 -17.19 -16.17
C ALA A 323 4.10 -15.82 -16.19
N ALA A 324 3.21 -15.59 -15.22
CA ALA A 324 2.61 -14.28 -15.00
C ALA A 324 3.67 -13.27 -14.53
N ASP A 325 3.55 -12.03 -15.03
CA ASP A 325 4.38 -10.90 -14.63
C ASP A 325 3.67 -9.99 -13.62
N VAL A 326 2.35 -10.12 -13.49
CA VAL A 326 1.52 -9.38 -12.53
C VAL A 326 0.77 -10.35 -11.64
N PHE A 327 0.90 -10.13 -10.33
CA PHE A 327 0.16 -10.87 -9.30
C PHE A 327 -0.74 -9.90 -8.55
N ARG A 328 -1.94 -10.34 -8.20
CA ARG A 328 -2.94 -9.48 -7.56
C ARG A 328 -3.57 -10.13 -6.34
N THR A 329 -3.58 -9.43 -5.22
CA THR A 329 -4.37 -9.83 -4.05
C THR A 329 -5.83 -9.42 -4.20
N LYS A 330 -6.69 -9.98 -3.36
CA LYS A 330 -8.11 -9.66 -3.27
C LYS A 330 -8.35 -8.21 -2.83
N PHE A 331 -7.53 -7.70 -1.91
CA PHE A 331 -7.60 -6.33 -1.42
C PHE A 331 -6.32 -5.55 -1.72
N GLY A 332 -6.46 -4.27 -2.04
CA GLY A 332 -5.35 -3.31 -2.16
C GLY A 332 -5.21 -2.40 -0.95
N LEU A 333 -4.66 -1.20 -1.15
CA LEU A 333 -4.28 -0.26 -0.10
C LEU A 333 -3.52 -0.92 1.06
N TRP A 334 -2.43 -1.60 0.74
CA TRP A 334 -1.62 -2.27 1.73
C TRP A 334 -0.89 -1.26 2.61
N SER A 335 -0.90 -1.50 3.91
CA SER A 335 0.05 -0.93 4.87
C SER A 335 0.86 -2.05 5.52
N ALA A 336 2.12 -1.73 5.87
CA ALA A 336 3.05 -2.67 6.51
C ALA A 336 3.18 -4.02 5.77
N ALA A 337 3.18 -3.99 4.42
CA ALA A 337 3.17 -5.21 3.62
C ALA A 337 4.48 -6.00 3.78
N VAL A 338 4.36 -7.31 3.95
CA VAL A 338 5.46 -8.26 3.84
C VAL A 338 5.10 -9.20 2.70
N VAL A 339 5.96 -9.27 1.69
CA VAL A 339 5.71 -10.12 0.51
C VAL A 339 6.72 -11.25 0.51
N ARG A 340 6.25 -12.49 0.49
CA ARG A 340 7.09 -13.67 0.29
C ARG A 340 6.91 -14.20 -1.11
N HIS A 341 8.02 -14.56 -1.73
CA HIS A 341 8.07 -15.15 -3.04
C HIS A 341 8.71 -16.54 -2.95
N TYR A 342 7.94 -17.55 -3.31
CA TYR A 342 8.36 -18.95 -3.38
C TYR A 342 8.51 -19.35 -4.84
N GLY A 343 9.74 -19.65 -5.25
CA GLY A 343 10.05 -20.09 -6.61
C GLY A 343 9.71 -21.57 -6.84
N SER A 344 9.27 -21.91 -8.05
CA SER A 344 8.81 -23.27 -8.39
C SER A 344 9.92 -24.33 -8.42
N SER A 345 11.15 -23.89 -8.65
CA SER A 345 12.39 -24.68 -8.57
C SER A 345 12.92 -24.90 -7.15
N VAL A 346 12.28 -24.32 -6.14
CA VAL A 346 12.63 -24.56 -4.73
C VAL A 346 11.83 -25.76 -4.25
N ASP A 347 12.48 -26.92 -4.19
CA ASP A 347 11.94 -28.06 -3.44
C ASP A 347 11.47 -27.56 -2.08
N SER A 348 10.25 -27.94 -1.70
CA SER A 348 9.64 -27.73 -0.38
C SER A 348 10.48 -28.23 0.81
N ALA A 349 11.70 -28.73 0.57
CA ALA A 349 12.72 -29.15 1.53
C ALA A 349 14.05 -28.35 1.46
N GLY A 350 14.19 -27.34 0.58
CA GLY A 350 15.46 -26.64 0.26
C GLY A 350 15.66 -25.26 0.90
N GLY A 351 14.77 -24.80 1.78
CA GLY A 351 14.98 -23.67 2.68
C GLY A 351 14.92 -22.25 2.08
N TYR A 352 15.42 -21.99 0.87
CA TYR A 352 15.57 -20.59 0.42
C TYR A 352 14.33 -20.00 -0.28
N TYR A 353 13.89 -18.82 0.16
CA TYR A 353 12.86 -18.02 -0.50
C TYR A 353 13.17 -16.52 -0.41
N GLN A 354 12.44 -15.69 -1.15
CA GLN A 354 12.61 -14.24 -1.07
C GLN A 354 11.54 -13.60 -0.21
N ILE A 355 11.92 -12.60 0.58
CA ILE A 355 11.00 -11.80 1.40
C ILE A 355 11.26 -10.31 1.21
N ALA A 356 10.23 -9.55 0.86
CA ALA A 356 10.25 -8.09 0.86
C ALA A 356 9.70 -7.56 2.19
N ARG A 357 10.47 -6.70 2.85
CA ARG A 357 10.14 -6.10 4.15
C ARG A 357 11.00 -4.86 4.40
N TYR A 358 10.66 -4.10 5.44
CA TYR A 358 11.57 -3.09 5.97
C TYR A 358 12.76 -3.77 6.67
N GLY A 359 13.99 -3.36 6.34
CA GLY A 359 15.19 -3.90 6.96
C GLY A 359 15.39 -3.40 8.39
N THR A 360 16.03 -4.21 9.25
CA THR A 360 16.45 -3.81 10.61
C THR A 360 17.71 -2.93 10.61
N GLY A 361 18.45 -2.87 9.48
CA GLY A 361 19.64 -2.02 9.30
C GLY A 361 19.85 -1.47 7.87
N ALA A 362 19.01 -1.84 6.90
CA ALA A 362 19.00 -1.25 5.55
C ALA A 362 18.01 -0.07 5.52
N PRO A 363 18.33 1.06 4.88
CA PRO A 363 17.41 2.18 4.79
C PRO A 363 16.25 1.83 3.86
N GLY A 364 15.08 1.54 4.44
CA GLY A 364 13.84 1.38 3.69
C GLY A 364 13.40 -0.07 3.47
N TYR A 365 12.58 -0.23 2.44
CA TYR A 365 11.94 -1.49 2.03
C TYR A 365 12.80 -2.21 0.99
N SER A 366 13.16 -3.46 1.24
CA SER A 366 14.07 -4.25 0.40
C SER A 366 13.65 -5.72 0.32
N ILE A 367 14.16 -6.43 -0.68
CA ILE A 367 13.99 -7.87 -0.88
C ILE A 367 15.22 -8.62 -0.38
N PHE A 368 15.00 -9.60 0.48
CA PHE A 368 16.02 -10.45 1.08
C PHE A 368 15.87 -11.88 0.60
N ALA A 369 16.96 -12.53 0.23
CA ALA A 369 17.04 -13.98 0.12
C ALA A 369 17.21 -14.56 1.52
N TYR A 370 16.26 -15.38 1.97
CA TYR A 370 16.22 -15.96 3.30
C TYR A 370 16.26 -17.48 3.24
N ASN A 371 17.02 -18.10 4.15
CA ASN A 371 17.12 -19.55 4.30
C ASN A 371 16.27 -20.02 5.50
N ALA A 372 15.16 -20.70 5.23
CA ALA A 372 14.25 -21.27 6.22
C ALA A 372 14.87 -22.39 7.07
N SER A 373 15.98 -23.00 6.62
CA SER A 373 16.74 -23.97 7.41
C SER A 373 17.78 -23.30 8.32
N GLY A 374 17.95 -21.97 8.21
CA GLY A 374 18.87 -21.17 9.02
C GLY A 374 18.32 -20.84 10.41
N VAL A 375 19.15 -20.14 11.20
CA VAL A 375 18.76 -19.61 12.52
C VAL A 375 18.24 -18.18 12.35
N GLY A 376 17.13 -17.87 13.00
CA GLY A 376 16.54 -16.54 13.02
C GLY A 376 15.27 -16.42 12.18
N SER A 377 14.44 -15.43 12.53
CA SER A 377 13.17 -15.18 11.86
C SER A 377 13.38 -14.64 10.45
N ASP A 378 12.49 -15.02 9.54
CA ASP A 378 12.38 -14.43 8.21
C ASP A 378 11.93 -12.96 8.22
N MET A 379 11.69 -12.40 9.40
CA MET A 379 11.43 -10.98 9.64
C MET A 379 12.70 -10.19 10.04
N GLU A 380 13.80 -10.87 10.36
CA GLU A 380 15.04 -10.23 10.83
C GLU A 380 16.30 -10.68 10.08
N ALA A 381 16.37 -11.93 9.63
CA ALA A 381 17.52 -12.50 8.93
C ALA A 381 17.35 -12.48 7.41
N GLY A 382 18.43 -12.73 6.67
CA GLY A 382 18.46 -12.82 5.20
C GLY A 382 19.54 -11.94 4.56
N VAL A 383 19.89 -12.26 3.31
CA VAL A 383 20.84 -11.50 2.49
C VAL A 383 20.05 -10.54 1.60
N GLU A 384 20.27 -9.24 1.71
CA GLU A 384 19.62 -8.26 0.84
C GLU A 384 20.02 -8.47 -0.63
N THR A 385 19.04 -8.52 -1.53
CA THR A 385 19.27 -8.79 -2.97
C THR A 385 18.73 -7.68 -3.89
N PHE A 386 17.77 -6.87 -3.42
CA PHE A 386 17.20 -5.79 -4.21
C PHE A 386 16.64 -4.70 -3.31
N ASP A 387 17.04 -3.45 -3.51
CA ASP A 387 16.56 -2.30 -2.74
C ASP A 387 15.36 -1.65 -3.43
N LEU A 388 14.15 -1.85 -2.89
CA LEU A 388 12.93 -1.29 -3.48
C LEU A 388 12.80 0.20 -3.23
N SER A 389 13.35 0.71 -2.12
CA SER A 389 13.33 2.14 -1.84
C SER A 389 14.26 2.91 -2.77
N ALA A 390 15.45 2.37 -3.08
CA ALA A 390 16.34 2.93 -4.09
C ALA A 390 15.75 2.81 -5.51
N TYR A 391 15.07 1.70 -5.82
CA TYR A 391 14.32 1.56 -7.07
C TYR A 391 13.29 2.69 -7.24
N GLU A 392 12.40 2.87 -6.26
CA GLU A 392 11.34 3.89 -6.30
C GLU A 392 11.92 5.31 -6.39
N ALA A 393 13.01 5.58 -5.68
CA ALA A 393 13.72 6.86 -5.77
C ALA A 393 14.30 7.10 -7.17
N ALA A 394 14.90 6.10 -7.81
CA ALA A 394 15.46 6.20 -9.15
C ALA A 394 14.40 6.36 -10.24
N VAL A 395 13.21 5.75 -10.07
CA VAL A 395 12.07 5.96 -10.98
C VAL A 395 11.67 7.45 -11.04
N VAL A 396 11.77 8.18 -9.92
CA VAL A 396 11.42 9.61 -9.84
C VAL A 396 12.61 10.51 -10.18
N GLY A 397 13.81 10.16 -9.69
CA GLY A 397 15.03 10.98 -9.77
C GLY A 397 15.81 10.84 -11.09
N GLY A 398 15.44 9.88 -11.94
CA GLY A 398 16.18 9.54 -13.16
C GLY A 398 17.28 8.50 -12.91
N GLY A 399 17.79 7.91 -13.99
CA GLY A 399 18.76 6.81 -13.97
C GLY A 399 18.17 5.49 -14.45
N TYR A 400 18.82 4.39 -14.06
CA TYR A 400 18.46 3.01 -14.43
C TYR A 400 17.93 2.26 -13.20
N PRO A 401 16.61 2.31 -12.92
CA PRO A 401 16.08 1.95 -11.60
C PRO A 401 16.41 0.54 -11.15
N PHE A 402 16.34 -0.43 -12.07
CA PHE A 402 16.69 -1.82 -11.79
C PHE A 402 18.16 -1.97 -11.40
N ALA A 403 19.06 -1.33 -12.15
CA ALA A 403 20.50 -1.39 -11.87
C ALA A 403 20.85 -0.71 -10.53
N VAL A 404 20.26 0.47 -10.25
CA VAL A 404 20.45 1.19 -8.97
C VAL A 404 20.05 0.32 -7.79
N ALA A 405 18.91 -0.37 -7.87
CA ALA A 405 18.39 -1.23 -6.81
C ALA A 405 19.27 -2.46 -6.55
N VAL A 406 19.80 -3.07 -7.63
CA VAL A 406 20.73 -4.21 -7.54
C VAL A 406 22.06 -3.76 -6.94
N ASP A 407 22.63 -2.64 -7.41
CA ASP A 407 23.92 -2.12 -6.96
C ASP A 407 23.86 -1.67 -5.49
N ALA A 408 22.78 -1.01 -5.09
CA ALA A 408 22.57 -0.57 -3.71
C ALA A 408 22.52 -1.77 -2.74
N ALA A 409 21.76 -2.81 -3.10
CA ALA A 409 21.72 -4.04 -2.32
C ALA A 409 23.08 -4.75 -2.30
N ASN A 410 23.74 -4.87 -3.45
CA ASN A 410 25.05 -5.53 -3.54
C ASN A 410 26.15 -4.78 -2.78
N GLY A 411 26.14 -3.46 -2.76
CA GLY A 411 27.07 -2.65 -1.98
C GLY A 411 26.96 -2.88 -0.47
N ARG A 412 25.79 -3.32 0.03
CA ARG A 412 25.56 -3.62 1.45
C ARG A 412 25.75 -5.09 1.81
N SER A 413 25.36 -6.01 0.92
CA SER A 413 25.32 -7.44 1.23
C SER A 413 26.33 -8.30 0.49
N GLY A 414 26.93 -7.79 -0.60
CA GLY A 414 27.82 -8.56 -1.48
C GLY A 414 27.14 -9.74 -2.19
N TRP A 415 25.81 -9.72 -2.31
CA TRP A 415 25.03 -10.89 -2.75
C TRP A 415 25.33 -11.36 -4.18
N LEU A 416 25.86 -10.51 -5.07
CA LEU A 416 26.27 -10.94 -6.41
C LEU A 416 27.44 -11.94 -6.40
N GLY A 417 28.18 -12.02 -5.30
CA GLY A 417 29.18 -13.07 -5.04
C GLY A 417 28.62 -14.32 -4.34
N ASN A 418 27.37 -14.27 -3.88
CA ASN A 418 26.72 -15.36 -3.14
C ASN A 418 25.86 -16.21 -4.09
N GLN A 419 26.29 -17.44 -4.36
CA GLN A 419 25.63 -18.34 -5.30
C GLN A 419 24.20 -18.71 -4.86
N ASP A 420 23.97 -18.93 -3.56
CA ASP A 420 22.65 -19.27 -3.02
C ASP A 420 21.66 -18.11 -3.24
N ALA A 421 22.07 -16.88 -2.89
CA ALA A 421 21.24 -15.69 -3.07
C ALA A 421 20.93 -15.43 -4.56
N ARG A 422 21.89 -15.63 -5.46
CA ARG A 422 21.67 -15.53 -6.92
C ARG A 422 20.71 -16.57 -7.46
N SER A 423 20.69 -17.79 -6.90
CA SER A 423 19.83 -18.87 -7.37
C SER A 423 18.34 -18.62 -7.12
N VAL A 424 18.01 -17.87 -6.06
CA VAL A 424 16.64 -17.49 -5.70
C VAL A 424 16.28 -16.07 -6.10
N PHE A 425 17.19 -15.36 -6.78
CA PHE A 425 16.96 -13.97 -7.18
C PHE A 425 15.83 -13.85 -8.20
N ALA A 426 14.70 -13.32 -7.75
CA ALA A 426 13.55 -12.96 -8.57
C ALA A 426 12.90 -11.66 -8.05
N PRO A 427 13.50 -10.49 -8.34
CA PRO A 427 13.02 -9.22 -7.83
C PRO A 427 11.62 -8.89 -8.36
N PHE A 428 10.91 -8.06 -7.61
CA PHE A 428 9.56 -7.61 -7.93
C PHE A 428 9.29 -6.25 -7.29
N THR A 429 8.38 -5.47 -7.86
CA THR A 429 7.92 -4.19 -7.31
C THR A 429 6.53 -4.35 -6.69
N VAL A 430 6.22 -3.51 -5.70
CA VAL A 430 4.97 -3.57 -4.96
C VAL A 430 4.16 -2.30 -5.22
N ASN A 431 2.99 -2.46 -5.85
CA ASN A 431 1.98 -1.40 -5.90
C ASN A 431 0.95 -1.65 -4.81
N ALA A 432 1.28 -1.17 -3.61
CA ALA A 432 0.44 -1.26 -2.42
C ALA A 432 -0.95 -0.65 -2.63
N LYS A 433 -1.08 0.40 -3.45
CA LYS A 433 -2.38 1.05 -3.71
C LYS A 433 -3.37 0.09 -4.38
N ASN A 434 -2.90 -0.61 -5.40
CA ASN A 434 -3.72 -1.49 -6.23
C ASN A 434 -3.74 -2.95 -5.78
N GLY A 435 -2.94 -3.29 -4.76
CA GLY A 435 -2.73 -4.67 -4.31
C GLY A 435 -2.08 -5.53 -5.39
N ARG A 436 -1.05 -4.98 -6.05
CA ARG A 436 -0.38 -5.64 -7.16
C ARG A 436 1.10 -5.81 -6.88
N VAL A 437 1.63 -6.97 -7.24
CA VAL A 437 3.07 -7.23 -7.36
C VAL A 437 3.39 -7.32 -8.84
N LEU A 438 4.40 -6.57 -9.29
CA LEU A 438 4.87 -6.59 -10.67
C LEU A 438 6.30 -7.14 -10.69
N SER A 439 6.48 -8.31 -11.30
CA SER A 439 7.76 -9.02 -11.37
C SER A 439 8.48 -8.86 -12.71
N SER A 440 8.08 -7.86 -13.50
CA SER A 440 8.74 -7.50 -14.75
C SER A 440 9.36 -6.10 -14.70
N PHE A 441 10.44 -5.93 -15.46
CA PHE A 441 11.21 -4.70 -15.58
C PHE A 441 11.50 -4.43 -17.05
N GLY A 442 11.57 -3.17 -17.45
CA GLY A 442 12.00 -2.79 -18.79
C GLY A 442 13.52 -2.93 -18.97
N VAL A 443 13.96 -3.32 -20.17
CA VAL A 443 15.41 -3.39 -20.49
C VAL A 443 16.09 -2.02 -20.37
N GLU A 444 15.34 -0.94 -20.58
CA GLU A 444 15.73 0.45 -20.36
C GLU A 444 16.02 0.78 -18.90
N GLU A 445 15.61 -0.06 -17.94
CA GLU A 445 15.89 0.14 -16.51
C GLU A 445 17.23 -0.47 -16.08
N VAL A 446 17.86 -1.24 -16.97
CA VAL A 446 19.21 -1.76 -16.80
C VAL A 446 20.15 -0.75 -17.42
N GLY A 447 21.25 -0.38 -16.76
CA GLY A 447 22.19 0.59 -17.30
C GLY A 447 23.26 1.02 -16.29
N ALA A 448 24.27 1.77 -16.74
CA ALA A 448 25.42 2.14 -15.91
C ALA A 448 25.09 3.42 -15.15
N TRP A 449 25.48 3.48 -13.87
CA TRP A 449 25.14 4.53 -12.91
C TRP A 449 25.52 5.98 -13.33
N HIS A 450 26.17 6.17 -14.48
CA HIS A 450 26.78 7.44 -14.91
C HIS A 450 26.43 7.87 -16.35
N VAL A 451 25.41 7.30 -16.99
CA VAL A 451 24.99 7.77 -18.32
C VAL A 451 23.99 8.92 -18.19
N GLU A 452 24.17 9.98 -18.97
CA GLU A 452 23.31 11.16 -18.96
C GLU A 452 21.82 10.79 -19.21
N PRO A 453 20.87 11.43 -18.51
CA PRO A 453 19.44 11.22 -18.71
C PRO A 453 19.06 11.61 -20.15
N GLY A 454 18.82 10.61 -20.99
CA GLY A 454 18.39 10.82 -22.39
C GLY A 454 18.75 9.69 -23.36
N LEU A 455 19.69 8.80 -23.01
CA LEU A 455 20.04 7.66 -23.86
C LEU A 455 19.11 6.46 -23.59
N SER A 456 18.59 5.89 -24.67
CA SER A 456 17.75 4.70 -24.62
C SER A 456 18.66 3.49 -24.48
N ASN A 457 18.75 2.86 -23.30
CA ASN A 457 19.60 1.67 -23.12
C ASN A 457 19.02 0.39 -23.74
N TRP A 458 18.29 0.53 -24.84
CA TRP A 458 17.78 -0.60 -25.59
C TRP A 458 18.95 -1.29 -26.29
N PRO A 459 18.99 -2.63 -26.32
CA PRO A 459 19.93 -3.37 -27.13
C PRO A 459 20.01 -2.81 -28.55
N LEU A 460 21.22 -2.46 -28.94
CA LEU A 460 21.53 -1.84 -30.22
C LEU A 460 22.33 -2.83 -31.06
N SER A 461 21.95 -2.98 -32.33
CA SER A 461 22.76 -3.73 -33.29
C SER A 461 22.81 -2.99 -34.62
N MET A 462 23.99 -2.90 -35.19
CA MET A 462 24.17 -2.27 -36.50
C MET A 462 23.82 -3.27 -37.60
N ALA A 463 23.04 -2.85 -38.60
CA ALA A 463 22.75 -3.68 -39.76
C ALA A 463 24.03 -3.99 -40.57
N GLY A 464 24.98 -3.05 -40.61
CA GLY A 464 26.24 -3.16 -41.36
C GLY A 464 26.11 -2.73 -42.82
N ASP A 465 27.03 -3.19 -43.66
CA ASP A 465 27.04 -2.87 -45.08
C ASP A 465 25.86 -3.56 -45.79
N PRO A 466 25.09 -2.86 -46.65
CA PRO A 466 23.88 -3.40 -47.27
C PRO A 466 24.26 -4.20 -48.52
N VAL A 467 25.17 -5.15 -48.36
CA VAL A 467 25.73 -5.97 -49.45
C VAL A 467 25.42 -7.44 -49.19
N GLY A 468 25.01 -8.16 -50.22
CA GLY A 468 24.81 -9.62 -50.14
C GLY A 468 26.15 -10.39 -50.14
N PRO A 469 26.13 -11.72 -49.91
CA PRO A 469 27.35 -12.52 -49.77
C PRO A 469 28.32 -12.43 -50.97
N ALA A 470 27.79 -12.24 -52.20
CA ALA A 470 28.59 -12.18 -53.42
C ALA A 470 29.50 -10.93 -53.50
N GLY A 471 29.19 -9.85 -52.78
CA GLY A 471 29.96 -8.61 -52.76
C GLY A 471 30.65 -8.33 -51.41
N ALA A 472 30.62 -9.27 -50.48
CA ALA A 472 31.11 -9.05 -49.12
C ALA A 472 32.64 -9.06 -49.03
N ALA A 473 33.22 -8.12 -48.27
CA ALA A 473 34.63 -8.14 -47.92
C ALA A 473 34.94 -9.22 -46.86
N ALA A 474 36.19 -9.66 -46.79
CA ALA A 474 36.63 -10.62 -45.78
C ALA A 474 36.43 -10.07 -44.35
N ASN A 475 35.77 -10.84 -43.49
CA ASN A 475 35.47 -10.46 -42.11
C ASN A 475 36.19 -11.40 -41.12
N PRO A 476 37.01 -10.91 -40.18
CA PRO A 476 37.76 -11.78 -39.27
C PRO A 476 36.87 -12.48 -38.23
N ASP A 477 35.73 -11.89 -37.81
CA ASP A 477 34.94 -12.39 -36.67
C ASP A 477 33.44 -12.57 -36.99
N TYR A 478 32.81 -13.52 -36.31
CA TYR A 478 31.38 -13.83 -36.46
C TYR A 478 30.45 -12.94 -35.63
N THR A 479 31.01 -12.20 -34.66
CA THR A 479 30.25 -11.41 -33.68
C THR A 479 30.78 -10.00 -33.53
N ASP A 480 31.56 -9.47 -34.49
CA ASP A 480 32.10 -8.12 -34.38
C ASP A 480 30.95 -7.09 -34.37
N PRO A 481 30.65 -6.45 -33.22
CA PRO A 481 29.55 -5.51 -33.12
C PRO A 481 29.80 -4.24 -33.95
N THR A 482 31.06 -3.99 -34.37
CA THR A 482 31.44 -2.84 -35.17
C THR A 482 31.21 -3.04 -36.68
N ARG A 483 31.04 -4.28 -37.14
CA ARG A 483 30.85 -4.62 -38.57
C ARG A 483 29.41 -4.96 -38.95
N GLY A 484 28.55 -5.23 -37.98
CA GLY A 484 27.10 -5.35 -38.19
C GLY A 484 26.60 -6.70 -38.72
N ILE A 485 25.28 -6.87 -38.64
CA ILE A 485 24.55 -8.14 -38.85
C ILE A 485 24.75 -8.73 -40.25
N ASN A 486 24.74 -7.89 -41.29
CA ASN A 486 24.94 -8.34 -42.67
C ASN A 486 26.32 -8.96 -42.86
N ASN A 487 27.36 -8.36 -42.28
CA ASN A 487 28.74 -8.81 -42.45
C ASN A 487 28.98 -10.15 -41.74
N ALA A 488 28.37 -10.37 -40.56
CA ALA A 488 28.39 -11.65 -39.86
C ALA A 488 27.66 -12.76 -40.66
N TYR A 489 26.48 -12.45 -41.19
CA TYR A 489 25.72 -13.37 -42.04
C TYR A 489 26.49 -13.75 -43.30
N ASN A 490 27.05 -12.76 -44.01
CA ASN A 490 27.79 -12.98 -45.25
C ASN A 490 29.02 -13.87 -45.02
N LYS A 491 29.75 -13.65 -43.92
CA LYS A 491 30.88 -14.51 -43.53
C LYS A 491 30.45 -15.97 -43.37
N ALA A 492 29.41 -16.20 -42.54
CA ALA A 492 28.88 -17.54 -42.33
C ALA A 492 28.39 -18.19 -43.64
N PHE A 493 27.75 -17.41 -44.51
CA PHE A 493 27.24 -17.87 -45.80
C PHE A 493 28.33 -18.31 -46.77
N LEU A 494 29.48 -17.63 -46.75
CA LEU A 494 30.64 -17.93 -47.59
C LEU A 494 31.45 -19.10 -47.04
N GLU A 495 31.72 -19.13 -45.72
CA GLU A 495 32.56 -20.15 -45.08
C GLU A 495 31.85 -21.49 -44.87
N ARG A 496 30.51 -21.51 -44.78
CA ARG A 496 29.72 -22.71 -44.50
C ARG A 496 28.65 -23.00 -45.56
N PRO A 497 29.01 -23.39 -46.80
CA PRO A 497 28.05 -23.63 -47.88
C PRO A 497 26.99 -24.70 -47.55
N SER A 498 27.35 -25.73 -46.80
CA SER A 498 26.44 -26.81 -46.38
C SER A 498 25.35 -26.36 -45.41
N LEU A 499 25.54 -25.24 -44.71
CA LEU A 499 24.62 -24.72 -43.69
C LEU A 499 23.75 -23.57 -44.18
N ARG A 500 23.87 -23.12 -45.43
CA ARG A 500 23.16 -21.96 -45.97
C ARG A 500 21.65 -21.90 -45.68
N PRO A 501 20.86 -23.00 -45.81
CA PRO A 501 19.43 -22.98 -45.49
C PRO A 501 19.13 -22.72 -44.01
N LEU A 502 20.14 -22.93 -43.16
CA LEU A 502 20.06 -22.79 -41.72
C LEU A 502 20.72 -21.48 -41.24
N LEU A 503 21.27 -20.62 -42.10
CA LEU A 503 21.91 -19.38 -41.65
C LEU A 503 20.91 -18.23 -41.66
N HIS A 504 20.89 -17.44 -40.58
CA HIS A 504 19.99 -16.30 -40.47
C HIS A 504 20.75 -15.01 -40.14
N ARG A 505 20.17 -13.86 -40.50
CA ARG A 505 20.46 -12.57 -39.87
C ARG A 505 19.70 -12.51 -38.56
N PHE A 506 20.40 -12.26 -37.45
CA PHE A 506 19.78 -12.28 -36.14
C PHE A 506 20.45 -11.30 -35.17
N ILE A 507 19.77 -11.06 -34.06
CA ILE A 507 20.28 -10.39 -32.88
C ILE A 507 20.14 -11.37 -31.71
N ASP A 508 21.23 -11.58 -30.96
CA ASP A 508 21.19 -12.35 -29.72
C ASP A 508 21.11 -11.40 -28.53
N LEU A 509 19.91 -11.24 -27.99
CA LEU A 509 19.64 -10.32 -26.87
C LEU A 509 20.35 -10.73 -25.57
N ARG A 510 20.94 -11.93 -25.49
CA ARG A 510 21.73 -12.36 -24.33
C ARG A 510 23.11 -11.72 -24.30
N VAL A 511 23.65 -11.33 -25.46
CA VAL A 511 25.00 -10.76 -25.59
C VAL A 511 25.00 -9.38 -26.24
N SER A 512 23.87 -8.96 -26.83
CA SER A 512 23.69 -7.61 -27.35
C SER A 512 23.67 -6.60 -26.21
N GLN A 513 24.55 -5.60 -26.30
CA GLN A 513 24.67 -4.55 -25.31
C GLN A 513 23.80 -3.34 -25.70
N GLY A 514 23.34 -2.59 -24.70
CA GLY A 514 22.74 -1.28 -24.91
C GLY A 514 23.80 -0.20 -25.16
N GLU A 515 23.36 1.04 -25.40
CA GLU A 515 24.23 2.19 -25.65
C GLU A 515 25.24 2.45 -24.50
N GLY A 516 24.92 2.03 -23.27
CA GLY A 516 25.81 2.10 -22.11
C GLY A 516 26.86 0.98 -22.01
N GLY A 517 26.95 0.07 -22.99
CA GLY A 517 27.96 -1.02 -23.03
C GLY A 517 27.77 -2.10 -21.95
N LEU A 518 26.62 -2.14 -21.28
CA LEU A 518 26.35 -3.12 -20.24
C LEU A 518 25.82 -4.43 -20.80
N ASN A 519 26.17 -5.50 -20.07
CA ASN A 519 25.75 -6.85 -20.39
C ASN A 519 24.25 -7.02 -20.12
N SER A 520 23.61 -7.81 -20.97
CA SER A 520 22.20 -8.15 -20.84
C SER A 520 21.92 -8.92 -19.54
N PRO A 521 20.77 -8.69 -18.87
CA PRO A 521 20.36 -9.54 -17.76
C PRO A 521 20.16 -11.01 -18.18
N LEU A 522 19.97 -11.26 -19.49
CA LEU A 522 19.82 -12.59 -20.08
C LEU A 522 21.16 -13.28 -20.39
N HIS A 523 22.30 -12.66 -20.08
CA HIS A 523 23.62 -13.17 -20.46
C HIS A 523 23.85 -14.62 -19.96
N PRO A 524 24.35 -15.52 -20.83
CA PRO A 524 24.42 -16.95 -20.51
C PRO A 524 25.41 -17.27 -19.39
N THR A 525 26.48 -16.48 -19.24
CA THR A 525 27.44 -16.64 -18.15
C THR A 525 26.81 -16.25 -16.81
N PRO A 526 26.68 -17.18 -15.84
CA PRO A 526 25.95 -16.95 -14.59
C PRO A 526 26.54 -15.89 -13.67
N THR A 527 27.81 -15.49 -13.87
CA THR A 527 28.44 -14.39 -13.11
C THR A 527 28.09 -13.02 -13.69
N ILE A 528 27.71 -12.96 -14.97
CA ILE A 528 27.41 -11.73 -15.72
C ILE A 528 25.90 -11.49 -15.78
N GLY A 529 25.12 -12.49 -16.22
CA GLY A 529 23.66 -12.41 -16.30
C GLY A 529 22.98 -13.11 -15.12
N PHE A 530 21.67 -13.30 -15.24
CA PHE A 530 20.87 -14.03 -14.27
C PHE A 530 20.21 -15.24 -14.90
N ALA A 531 20.42 -16.42 -14.30
CA ALA A 531 19.91 -17.68 -14.84
C ALA A 531 18.38 -17.70 -15.01
N LYS A 532 17.64 -17.07 -14.09
CA LYS A 532 16.17 -17.01 -14.10
C LYS A 532 15.58 -15.91 -14.99
N ALA A 533 16.39 -14.96 -15.47
CA ALA A 533 15.89 -13.86 -16.29
C ALA A 533 15.38 -14.38 -17.63
N ARG A 534 14.15 -14.03 -17.99
CA ARG A 534 13.55 -14.34 -19.29
C ARG A 534 12.76 -13.15 -19.81
N ILE A 535 12.45 -13.16 -21.09
CA ILE A 535 11.67 -12.11 -21.73
C ILE A 535 10.19 -12.30 -21.39
N VAL A 536 9.48 -11.22 -21.06
CA VAL A 536 8.02 -11.21 -20.93
C VAL A 536 7.43 -11.36 -22.33
N PRO A 537 6.68 -12.43 -22.62
CA PRO A 537 6.12 -12.65 -23.95
C PRO A 537 5.28 -11.45 -24.41
N GLY A 538 5.51 -11.02 -25.65
CA GLY A 538 4.76 -9.93 -26.27
C GLY A 538 5.06 -8.52 -25.72
N SER A 539 6.10 -8.37 -24.91
CA SER A 539 6.62 -7.06 -24.46
C SER A 539 7.59 -6.43 -25.46
N ASP A 540 8.04 -7.17 -26.45
CA ASP A 540 9.05 -6.79 -27.41
C ASP A 540 8.57 -5.73 -28.42
N ILE A 541 9.46 -4.79 -28.74
CA ILE A 541 9.27 -3.81 -29.80
C ILE A 541 10.58 -3.70 -30.55
N VAL A 542 10.57 -3.98 -31.85
CA VAL A 542 11.75 -3.90 -32.71
C VAL A 542 11.58 -2.74 -33.69
N PHE A 543 12.58 -1.86 -33.73
CA PHE A 543 12.73 -0.84 -34.76
C PHE A 543 13.97 -1.13 -35.59
N GLY A 544 13.87 -0.95 -36.90
CA GLY A 544 14.99 -1.12 -37.80
C GLY A 544 14.82 -0.32 -39.09
N PRO A 545 15.82 -0.29 -39.97
CA PRO A 545 15.77 0.42 -41.23
C PRO A 545 14.74 -0.20 -42.20
N ASP A 546 13.92 0.62 -42.83
CA ASP A 546 12.88 0.18 -43.76
C ASP A 546 13.48 -0.56 -44.96
N GLN A 547 13.13 -1.83 -45.08
CA GLN A 547 13.60 -2.73 -46.13
C GLN A 547 12.81 -2.58 -47.44
N THR A 548 11.68 -1.86 -47.42
CA THR A 548 10.87 -1.71 -48.63
C THR A 548 11.53 -0.74 -49.62
N PRO A 549 11.51 -1.03 -50.93
CA PRO A 549 11.99 -0.09 -51.93
C PRO A 549 11.12 1.18 -51.97
N GLY A 550 11.71 2.36 -51.89
CA GLY A 550 11.00 3.63 -52.02
C GLY A 550 11.63 4.80 -51.26
N PRO A 551 10.95 5.96 -51.19
CA PRO A 551 11.46 7.16 -50.50
C PRO A 551 11.69 6.99 -49.00
N GLY A 552 11.09 5.97 -48.39
CA GLY A 552 11.25 5.59 -46.99
C GLY A 552 12.40 4.61 -46.71
N HIS A 553 13.03 4.05 -47.76
CA HIS A 553 14.04 3.02 -47.62
C HIS A 553 15.19 3.45 -46.68
N GLY A 554 15.56 2.58 -45.75
CA GLY A 554 16.59 2.84 -44.75
C GLY A 554 16.16 3.74 -43.57
N ARG A 555 14.95 4.31 -43.58
CA ARG A 555 14.44 5.07 -42.43
C ARG A 555 14.00 4.13 -41.32
N LEU A 556 14.14 4.59 -40.06
CA LEU A 556 13.73 3.79 -38.91
C LEU A 556 12.21 3.57 -38.90
N VAL A 557 11.79 2.31 -38.96
CA VAL A 557 10.39 1.86 -38.90
C VAL A 557 10.22 0.75 -37.88
N ARG A 558 9.02 0.60 -37.33
CA ARG A 558 8.67 -0.50 -36.43
C ARG A 558 8.48 -1.77 -37.24
N TYR A 559 9.19 -2.84 -36.89
CA TYR A 559 8.99 -4.15 -37.51
C TYR A 559 7.78 -4.88 -36.92
N THR A 560 7.22 -5.81 -37.69
CA THR A 560 6.06 -6.62 -37.31
C THR A 560 6.50 -8.02 -36.89
N ARG A 561 6.02 -8.49 -35.72
CA ARG A 561 6.31 -9.84 -35.23
C ARG A 561 5.59 -10.89 -36.08
N VAL A 562 6.27 -11.98 -36.40
CA VAL A 562 5.73 -13.17 -37.08
C VAL A 562 6.15 -14.46 -36.39
N THR A 563 5.41 -15.55 -36.63
CA THR A 563 5.73 -16.90 -36.12
C THR A 563 6.54 -17.74 -37.11
N GLY A 564 6.43 -17.46 -38.41
CA GLY A 564 7.20 -18.10 -39.48
C GLY A 564 8.52 -17.39 -39.81
N GLU A 565 9.09 -17.73 -40.97
CA GLU A 565 10.30 -17.09 -41.50
C GLU A 565 10.05 -15.58 -41.76
N PRO A 566 10.84 -14.68 -41.15
CA PRO A 566 10.61 -13.24 -41.30
C PRO A 566 10.92 -12.72 -42.71
N GLY A 567 9.99 -11.98 -43.31
CA GLY A 567 10.20 -11.19 -44.51
C GLY A 567 10.66 -9.75 -44.24
N PRO A 568 10.61 -8.86 -45.24
CA PRO A 568 10.95 -7.44 -45.08
C PRO A 568 10.15 -6.77 -43.97
N ASN A 569 10.82 -6.00 -43.10
CA ASN A 569 10.23 -5.32 -41.94
C ASN A 569 9.48 -6.25 -40.96
N GLN A 570 9.84 -7.54 -40.93
CA GLN A 570 9.32 -8.52 -40.00
C GLN A 570 10.43 -9.11 -39.15
N TYR A 571 10.06 -9.65 -37.99
CA TYR A 571 10.98 -10.36 -37.10
C TYR A 571 10.29 -11.52 -36.38
N ARG A 572 11.08 -12.49 -35.94
CA ARG A 572 10.64 -13.59 -35.06
C ARG A 572 11.52 -13.59 -33.81
N ILE A 573 10.95 -13.90 -32.65
CA ILE A 573 11.68 -13.94 -31.37
C ILE A 573 11.38 -15.22 -30.61
N ASN A 574 12.41 -15.79 -29.99
CA ASN A 574 12.27 -16.88 -29.02
C ASN A 574 12.11 -16.32 -27.60
N TYR A 575 11.00 -16.61 -26.93
CA TYR A 575 10.81 -16.24 -25.52
C TYR A 575 11.33 -17.28 -24.53
N THR A 576 11.42 -18.54 -24.96
CA THR A 576 11.93 -19.68 -24.19
C THR A 576 13.09 -20.32 -24.93
N ASP A 577 13.88 -21.12 -24.23
CA ASP A 577 14.85 -22.00 -24.89
C ASP A 577 14.09 -23.09 -25.66
N LEU A 578 14.55 -23.39 -26.87
CA LEU A 578 14.04 -24.46 -27.71
C LEU A 578 14.91 -25.70 -27.52
N ALA A 579 14.37 -26.87 -27.91
CA ALA A 579 15.13 -28.11 -27.86
C ALA A 579 16.39 -28.01 -28.75
N GLU A 580 17.55 -28.07 -28.10
CA GLU A 580 18.85 -28.05 -28.76
C GLU A 580 19.25 -29.47 -29.20
N PRO A 581 19.92 -29.65 -30.35
CA PRO A 581 20.48 -30.94 -30.74
C PRO A 581 21.48 -31.45 -29.70
N THR A 582 21.38 -32.72 -29.32
CA THR A 582 22.34 -33.36 -28.40
C THR A 582 23.68 -33.65 -29.06
N ASP A 583 23.72 -33.70 -30.39
CA ASP A 583 24.93 -33.94 -31.19
C ASP A 583 24.94 -33.02 -32.43
N TYR A 584 25.85 -32.05 -32.41
CA TYR A 584 26.02 -31.08 -33.50
C TYR A 584 26.77 -31.68 -34.70
N SER A 585 27.38 -32.85 -34.56
CA SER A 585 28.07 -33.53 -35.66
C SER A 585 27.13 -33.94 -36.79
N LEU A 586 25.83 -34.09 -36.49
CA LEU A 586 24.76 -34.29 -37.48
C LEU A 586 24.67 -33.13 -38.49
N PHE A 587 25.15 -31.95 -38.12
CA PHE A 587 25.26 -30.77 -38.97
C PHE A 587 26.69 -30.52 -39.46
N GLY A 588 27.62 -31.44 -39.21
CA GLY A 588 29.05 -31.29 -39.52
C GLY A 588 29.76 -30.25 -38.65
N LEU A 589 29.24 -29.99 -37.44
CA LEU A 589 29.76 -29.03 -36.48
C LEU A 589 30.32 -29.74 -35.24
N ALA A 590 31.26 -29.10 -34.55
CA ALA A 590 31.68 -29.57 -33.23
C ALA A 590 30.57 -29.30 -32.20
N ASN A 591 30.58 -30.01 -31.07
CA ASN A 591 29.70 -29.64 -29.96
C ASN A 591 30.20 -28.32 -29.34
N PRO A 592 29.30 -27.35 -29.08
CA PRO A 592 29.69 -26.07 -28.51
C PRO A 592 30.20 -26.23 -27.07
N SER A 593 31.09 -25.30 -26.65
CA SER A 593 31.52 -25.17 -25.26
C SER A 593 30.33 -24.93 -24.31
N SER A 594 30.47 -25.33 -23.04
CA SER A 594 29.51 -25.03 -21.99
C SER A 594 29.46 -23.53 -21.63
N THR A 595 30.53 -22.79 -21.94
CA THR A 595 30.62 -21.34 -21.82
C THR A 595 30.50 -20.70 -23.20
N TYR A 596 29.70 -19.65 -23.31
CA TYR A 596 29.57 -18.87 -24.54
C TYR A 596 30.93 -18.36 -25.03
N ASP A 597 31.26 -18.62 -26.28
CA ASP A 597 32.50 -18.17 -26.94
C ASP A 597 32.15 -17.46 -28.25
N SER A 598 32.44 -16.16 -28.31
CA SER A 598 32.18 -15.31 -29.46
C SER A 598 33.06 -15.64 -30.68
N GLY A 599 34.20 -16.29 -30.48
CA GLY A 599 35.12 -16.69 -31.56
C GLY A 599 34.73 -18.00 -32.24
N GLN A 600 33.90 -18.84 -31.62
CA GLN A 600 33.47 -20.13 -32.16
C GLN A 600 32.14 -20.01 -32.90
N PHE A 601 32.10 -20.46 -34.16
CA PHE A 601 30.89 -20.43 -34.99
C PHE A 601 29.71 -21.15 -34.32
N GLU A 602 29.97 -22.29 -33.69
CA GLU A 602 28.97 -23.12 -33.04
C GLU A 602 28.28 -22.38 -31.90
N SER A 603 29.05 -21.70 -31.05
CA SER A 603 28.54 -20.95 -29.90
C SER A 603 27.95 -19.59 -30.30
N ALA A 604 28.57 -18.90 -31.26
CA ALA A 604 28.22 -17.54 -31.65
C ALA A 604 27.10 -17.43 -32.68
N VAL A 605 26.96 -18.39 -33.60
CA VAL A 605 26.06 -18.28 -34.77
C VAL A 605 25.00 -19.37 -34.76
N PHE A 606 25.38 -20.62 -34.48
CA PHE A 606 24.46 -21.74 -34.60
C PHE A 606 23.62 -21.94 -33.34
N GLN A 607 24.25 -22.09 -32.17
CA GLN A 607 23.57 -22.35 -30.90
C GLN A 607 22.51 -21.30 -30.51
N PRO A 608 22.70 -19.97 -30.72
CA PRO A 608 21.74 -18.96 -30.28
C PRO A 608 20.31 -19.17 -30.80
N ARG A 609 20.13 -19.81 -31.97
CA ARG A 609 18.79 -20.09 -32.53
C ARG A 609 17.89 -20.94 -31.64
N PHE A 610 18.48 -21.71 -30.73
CA PHE A 610 17.78 -22.56 -29.78
C PHE A 610 17.59 -21.88 -28.42
N LYS A 611 18.03 -20.63 -28.28
CA LYS A 611 18.07 -19.93 -27.00
C LYS A 611 17.05 -18.79 -26.99
N ARG A 612 16.53 -18.50 -25.81
CA ARG A 612 15.67 -17.34 -25.56
C ARG A 612 16.42 -16.05 -25.89
N GLY A 613 15.69 -15.04 -26.38
CA GLY A 613 16.28 -13.77 -26.82
C GLY A 613 16.91 -13.82 -28.20
N TYR A 614 16.78 -14.91 -28.95
CA TYR A 614 17.11 -14.96 -30.37
C TYR A 614 16.06 -14.20 -31.18
N VAL A 615 16.47 -13.11 -31.83
CA VAL A 615 15.63 -12.31 -32.72
C VAL A 615 16.08 -12.54 -34.16
N GLN A 616 15.28 -13.27 -34.93
CA GLN A 616 15.52 -13.51 -36.34
C GLN A 616 14.97 -12.37 -37.19
N LEU A 617 15.73 -11.98 -38.21
CA LEU A 617 15.40 -10.95 -39.18
C LEU A 617 15.32 -11.54 -40.60
N ASN A 618 14.91 -10.71 -41.57
CA ASN A 618 14.96 -11.08 -42.98
C ASN A 618 16.36 -11.56 -43.40
N SER A 619 16.43 -12.82 -43.78
CA SER A 619 17.68 -13.52 -44.05
C SER A 619 17.89 -13.83 -45.54
N ASP A 620 17.10 -13.23 -46.43
CA ASP A 620 17.26 -13.39 -47.87
C ASP A 620 18.65 -12.88 -48.33
N PRO A 621 19.50 -13.73 -48.96
CA PRO A 621 20.80 -13.33 -49.47
C PRO A 621 20.74 -12.22 -50.53
N ALA A 622 19.64 -12.12 -51.29
CA ALA A 622 19.45 -11.13 -52.35
C ALA A 622 19.03 -9.76 -51.80
N ASN A 623 18.44 -9.73 -50.60
CA ASN A 623 17.90 -8.53 -49.96
C ASN A 623 18.58 -8.30 -48.61
N PRO A 624 19.80 -7.71 -48.57
CA PRO A 624 20.47 -7.37 -47.32
C PRO A 624 19.70 -6.31 -46.54
N LEU A 625 19.92 -6.25 -45.22
CA LEU A 625 19.35 -5.20 -44.40
C LEU A 625 19.95 -3.84 -44.83
N PRO A 626 19.15 -2.77 -45.00
CA PRO A 626 19.69 -1.45 -45.28
C PRO A 626 20.59 -0.98 -44.14
N SER A 627 21.53 -0.09 -44.42
CA SER A 627 22.37 0.50 -43.37
C SER A 627 21.53 1.26 -42.35
N GLY A 628 21.82 1.03 -41.08
CA GLY A 628 21.11 1.65 -39.97
C GLY A 628 21.24 0.84 -38.70
N ASN A 629 20.64 1.35 -37.62
CA ASN A 629 20.61 0.69 -36.34
C ASN A 629 19.29 -0.05 -36.15
N ILE A 630 19.37 -1.21 -35.53
CA ILE A 630 18.22 -1.99 -35.06
C ILE A 630 18.19 -1.89 -33.55
N LEU A 631 17.04 -1.47 -33.03
CA LEU A 631 16.77 -1.22 -31.62
C LEU A 631 15.72 -2.21 -31.14
N VAL A 632 15.98 -2.87 -30.01
CA VAL A 632 15.05 -3.85 -29.45
C VAL A 632 14.69 -3.48 -28.02
N TYR A 633 13.43 -3.10 -27.81
CA TYR A 633 12.82 -3.02 -26.49
C TYR A 633 12.28 -4.38 -26.09
N TYR A 634 12.39 -4.73 -24.81
CA TYR A 634 11.63 -5.82 -24.21
C TYR A 634 11.54 -5.61 -22.70
N ARG A 635 10.58 -6.27 -22.06
CA ARG A 635 10.56 -6.44 -20.60
C ARG A 635 11.10 -7.80 -20.23
N PHE A 636 11.78 -7.90 -19.10
CA PHE A 636 12.26 -9.18 -18.56
C PHE A 636 11.67 -9.43 -17.18
N GLN A 637 11.59 -10.71 -16.81
CA GLN A 637 11.04 -11.19 -15.56
C GLN A 637 11.82 -12.41 -15.05
N PHE A 638 11.61 -12.77 -13.79
CA PHE A 638 12.36 -13.84 -13.11
C PHE A 638 11.48 -14.94 -12.51
N THR A 639 10.15 -14.78 -12.54
CA THR A 639 9.18 -15.73 -11.95
C THR A 639 9.14 -17.10 -12.66
N GLU A 640 8.31 -18.05 -12.32
CA GLU A 640 8.08 -19.28 -13.10
C GLU A 640 6.58 -19.54 -13.06
N ARG A 641 6.07 -20.44 -13.92
CA ARG A 641 4.62 -20.65 -14.07
C ARG A 641 3.93 -20.99 -12.74
N ASN A 642 4.63 -21.69 -11.85
CA ASN A 642 4.13 -22.14 -10.56
C ASN A 642 4.70 -21.34 -9.38
N ASP A 643 5.27 -20.16 -9.62
CA ASP A 643 5.71 -19.30 -8.52
C ASP A 643 4.52 -18.77 -7.72
N VAL A 644 4.74 -18.64 -6.42
CA VAL A 644 3.71 -18.20 -5.47
C VAL A 644 4.19 -16.95 -4.74
N PHE A 645 3.34 -15.93 -4.76
CA PHE A 645 3.48 -14.74 -3.93
C PHE A 645 2.49 -14.82 -2.77
N GLU A 646 3.00 -14.82 -1.54
CA GLU A 646 2.19 -14.67 -0.33
C GLU A 646 2.39 -13.27 0.23
N VAL A 647 1.30 -12.58 0.54
CA VAL A 647 1.35 -11.23 1.08
C VAL A 647 0.69 -11.20 2.46
N ASP A 648 1.44 -10.75 3.46
CA ASP A 648 0.89 -10.27 4.72
C ASP A 648 0.74 -8.76 4.63
N TYR A 649 -0.45 -8.23 4.89
CA TYR A 649 -0.68 -6.80 4.84
C TYR A 649 -1.90 -6.39 5.67
N ASP A 650 -1.88 -5.17 6.16
CA ASP A 650 -3.07 -4.53 6.67
C ASP A 650 -3.80 -3.85 5.50
N THR A 651 -5.06 -4.21 5.28
CA THR A 651 -5.86 -3.58 4.23
C THR A 651 -6.67 -2.41 4.76
N ARG A 652 -6.50 -1.24 4.12
CA ARG A 652 -7.36 -0.07 4.34
C ARG A 652 -8.66 -0.12 3.54
N GLN A 653 -8.88 -1.19 2.74
CA GLN A 653 -10.13 -1.39 2.03
C GLN A 653 -11.24 -1.90 2.94
N VAL A 654 -10.89 -2.61 4.01
CA VAL A 654 -11.85 -3.19 4.95
C VAL A 654 -11.49 -2.74 6.36
N ILE A 655 -12.34 -1.90 6.93
CA ILE A 655 -12.19 -1.40 8.29
C ILE A 655 -13.14 -2.17 9.21
N THR A 656 -12.59 -2.72 10.29
CA THR A 656 -13.35 -3.29 11.39
C THR A 656 -13.61 -2.22 12.42
N VAL A 657 -14.87 -2.00 12.73
CA VAL A 657 -15.37 -1.04 13.70
C VAL A 657 -15.85 -1.82 14.91
N GLN A 658 -15.20 -1.61 16.05
CA GLN A 658 -15.64 -2.14 17.34
C GLN A 658 -16.21 -0.98 18.16
N LEU A 659 -17.49 -1.08 18.52
CA LEU A 659 -18.19 -0.08 19.34
C LEU A 659 -18.76 -0.78 20.56
N THR A 660 -18.27 -0.42 21.74
CA THR A 660 -18.82 -0.85 23.02
C THR A 660 -19.50 0.32 23.70
N ILE A 661 -20.82 0.24 23.90
CA ILE A 661 -21.60 1.22 24.65
C ILE A 661 -21.72 0.79 26.11
N ARG A 662 -21.22 1.63 27.03
CA ARG A 662 -21.42 1.50 28.47
C ARG A 662 -22.53 2.46 28.92
N SER A 663 -23.57 1.94 29.55
CA SER A 663 -24.68 2.74 30.07
C SER A 663 -24.79 2.59 31.58
N TYR A 664 -25.03 3.69 32.28
CA TYR A 664 -25.24 3.70 33.73
C TYR A 664 -26.74 3.95 34.04
N PRO A 665 -27.43 3.07 34.78
CA PRO A 665 -28.84 3.27 35.15
C PRO A 665 -29.02 4.39 36.21
N GLN A 666 -30.20 5.00 36.30
CA GLN A 666 -30.52 6.02 37.32
C GLN A 666 -30.90 5.34 38.66
N ASN A 667 -29.90 4.95 39.45
CA ASN A 667 -30.03 4.46 40.82
C ASN A 667 -28.85 4.96 41.69
N ASN A 668 -28.94 4.78 43.02
CA ASN A 668 -27.91 5.26 43.97
C ASN A 668 -26.57 4.50 43.87
N LEU A 669 -26.56 3.32 43.23
CA LEU A 669 -25.39 2.48 42.98
C LEU A 669 -25.50 1.86 41.56
N PRO A 670 -25.13 2.60 40.50
CA PRO A 670 -25.27 2.11 39.14
C PRO A 670 -24.20 1.09 38.80
N GLU A 671 -24.62 -0.16 38.63
CA GLU A 671 -23.83 -1.14 37.88
C GLU A 671 -23.94 -0.81 36.39
N ALA A 672 -22.79 -0.61 35.76
CA ALA A 672 -22.74 -0.29 34.36
C ALA A 672 -23.13 -1.50 33.50
N GLN A 673 -24.01 -1.28 32.53
CA GLN A 673 -24.38 -2.28 31.53
C GLN A 673 -23.58 -2.02 30.26
N THR A 674 -23.05 -3.07 29.64
CA THR A 674 -22.23 -2.96 28.42
C THR A 674 -22.92 -3.65 27.24
N VAL A 675 -22.83 -3.02 26.08
CA VAL A 675 -23.29 -3.56 24.79
C VAL A 675 -22.13 -3.42 23.82
N SER A 676 -21.61 -4.52 23.29
CA SER A 676 -20.57 -4.48 22.24
C SER A 676 -21.16 -4.86 20.89
N LEU A 677 -20.80 -4.09 19.87
CA LEU A 677 -21.14 -4.31 18.47
C LEU A 677 -19.86 -4.26 17.65
N THR A 678 -19.66 -5.29 16.82
CA THR A 678 -18.58 -5.33 15.83
C THR A 678 -19.22 -5.28 14.45
N SER A 679 -18.72 -4.39 13.59
CA SER A 679 -19.16 -4.26 12.20
C SER A 679 -17.97 -4.07 11.28
N THR A 680 -18.04 -4.61 10.07
CA THR A 680 -17.01 -4.42 9.04
C THR A 680 -17.54 -3.52 7.92
N ALA A 681 -16.73 -2.58 7.45
CA ALA A 681 -17.07 -1.68 6.35
C ALA A 681 -16.03 -1.76 5.24
N THR A 682 -16.48 -1.95 4.00
CA THR A 682 -15.60 -1.95 2.82
C THR A 682 -15.69 -0.61 2.10
N VAL A 683 -14.55 0.01 1.78
CA VAL A 683 -14.50 1.24 0.97
C VAL A 683 -14.85 0.89 -0.47
N ARG A 684 -15.99 1.37 -0.98
CA ARG A 684 -16.50 1.01 -2.32
C ARG A 684 -15.88 1.84 -3.44
N ASN A 685 -15.65 3.12 -3.16
CA ASN A 685 -15.21 4.11 -4.14
C ASN A 685 -13.70 4.28 -4.15
N LEU A 686 -12.97 3.17 -4.15
CA LEU A 686 -11.52 3.21 -4.18
C LEU A 686 -11.07 3.88 -5.47
N ALA A 687 -10.24 4.93 -5.38
CA ALA A 687 -9.49 5.41 -6.52
C ALA A 687 -8.63 4.22 -7.02
N ARG A 688 -9.10 3.55 -8.07
CA ARG A 688 -8.44 2.43 -8.75
C ARG A 688 -7.86 2.89 -10.06
#